data_AF-A0A061N795-F1
#
_entry.id   AF-A0A061N795-F1
#
_cell.length_a   1.000
_cell.length_b   1.000
_cell.length_c   1.000
_cell.angle_alpha   90.00
_cell.angle_beta   90.00
_cell.angle_gamma   90.00
#
_symmetry.space_group_name_H-M   'P 1'
#
loop_
_entity.id
_entity.type
_entity.pdbx_description
1 polymer ?
#
loop_
_entity_poly.entity_id
_entity_poly.type
_entity_poly.pdbx_seq_one_letter_code
_entity_poly.pdbx_strand_id
1 'polypeptide(L)'
;MKAIIGKFLVIILIFSVLIQPKEIFALLEEEEDEVPSAQSIEELDDRWTNYEEMVEELLRIEELSDGQLDLEVIGESHHGRDIYSARIGEGDQVLLIDSEIHGNEKSGTEAIIDMLDSLANGERDHILEEVTIVAVPKLNPDGAELVKRQNDISWEEVLEYHPHLEEAEPAWYHNESRNGFDINRDFHPDLDFEAEASDLPGTSAHYGFYLTNEARALADLYQELQGEFGIVEAYVNLHHMGTPKLEGTDQDVSIALSHPPLGPDNNPKYVDDYPEWDQDKSRRYNLAAAEGIHGHAEEGHEAGLARYSYPSTFDLSGIALGAFGLNGSGAVLFEMAGQQPQVPYDQELIDKVTAGLWGIAESMTDGSVHEMDGDAFYDIPKYWPDTPPVSDPTEHEFDFTGDPVGEMPQQWSTMWQGEEDQLTILDDPLRLQHSVRSGVRGFTSDIVGELYGSTEVFGLVRGEHIQNKVFELGFHMSGSPGSENGIYADALLPNDEFENGTVRIMQRRGGANTTLGIAEPDFEVAEGEWYRVLLQRDAAALQLKVWPDGEEEPSNWQVVTTENTMYGGKVGFSHNTPGAMNEFAYIGVGVGGKRAPHADDDHLGDPVEPPEEGLITNLLPSEDVSLTAGQSVKISFDSEPGLDAVFSIRLPLTSQSPTELPMWESSPGNYVGYWTAIRNLSVQGAEIEVKVTDEHGNETRETAEGRLTIH
;
A
#
# COMPACT_ATOMS: atom_id res chain seq x y z
N MET A 1 54.27 -51.39 26.67
CA MET A 1 54.37 -51.00 28.10
C MET A 1 54.03 -49.51 28.17
N LYS A 2 52.88 -49.16 28.78
CA LYS A 2 52.30 -47.80 29.03
C LYS A 2 51.94 -46.98 27.76
N ALA A 3 50.69 -46.70 27.37
CA ALA A 3 49.46 -46.24 28.03
C ALA A 3 49.52 -44.80 28.59
N ILE A 4 49.02 -43.83 27.80
CA ILE A 4 48.52 -42.50 28.19
C ILE A 4 47.41 -42.18 27.14
N ILE A 5 46.15 -42.53 27.37
CA ILE A 5 45.05 -41.69 27.91
C ILE A 5 45.02 -40.28 27.28
N GLY A 6 44.28 -40.14 26.18
CA GLY A 6 43.76 -38.87 25.68
C GLY A 6 42.24 -38.89 25.81
N LYS A 7 41.71 -38.03 26.69
CA LYS A 7 40.27 -37.79 26.86
C LYS A 7 39.71 -37.18 25.58
N PHE A 8 38.79 -37.88 24.91
CA PHE A 8 37.86 -37.24 23.99
C PHE A 8 36.76 -36.59 24.83
N LEU A 9 36.72 -35.25 24.81
CA LEU A 9 35.59 -34.47 25.29
C LEU A 9 34.48 -34.65 24.25
N VAL A 10 33.45 -35.41 24.60
CA VAL A 10 32.20 -35.47 23.83
C VAL A 10 31.49 -34.15 24.10
N ILE A 11 31.58 -33.21 23.17
CA ILE A 11 30.67 -32.07 23.11
C ILE A 11 29.34 -32.63 22.60
N ILE A 12 28.42 -32.85 23.53
CA ILE A 12 27.01 -33.05 23.23
C ILE A 12 26.49 -31.69 22.77
N LEU A 13 26.46 -31.48 21.45
CA LEU A 13 25.64 -30.46 20.81
C LEU A 13 24.19 -30.96 20.90
N ILE A 14 23.48 -30.50 21.93
CA ILE A 14 22.01 -30.53 21.91
C ILE A 14 21.61 -29.48 20.88
N PHE A 15 21.40 -29.93 19.64
CA PHE A 15 20.52 -29.23 18.71
C PHE A 15 19.12 -29.34 19.30
N SER A 16 18.71 -28.34 20.07
CA SER A 16 17.29 -28.03 20.21
C SER A 16 16.81 -27.54 18.85
N VAL A 17 16.37 -28.48 18.02
CA VAL A 17 15.51 -28.20 16.88
C VAL A 17 14.22 -27.65 17.48
N LEU A 18 14.15 -26.32 17.61
CA LEU A 18 12.89 -25.62 17.63
C LEU A 18 12.30 -25.85 16.24
N ILE A 19 11.30 -26.74 16.20
CA ILE A 19 10.40 -26.89 15.06
C ILE A 19 9.76 -25.52 14.89
N GLN A 20 10.27 -24.74 13.93
CA GLN A 20 9.57 -23.57 13.44
C GLN A 20 8.43 -24.07 12.56
N PRO A 21 7.22 -23.49 12.64
CA PRO A 21 6.18 -23.79 11.67
C PRO A 21 6.66 -23.23 10.32
N LYS A 22 7.19 -24.13 9.50
CA LYS A 22 7.61 -23.90 8.11
C LYS A 22 6.40 -23.83 7.16
N GLU A 23 5.18 -23.80 7.70
CA GLU A 23 3.91 -23.96 6.97
C GLU A 23 3.15 -22.65 6.74
N ILE A 24 3.72 -21.48 7.07
CA ILE A 24 3.09 -20.18 6.82
C ILE A 24 3.72 -19.46 5.62
N PHE A 25 4.80 -20.00 5.05
CA PHE A 25 5.72 -19.28 4.17
C PHE A 25 5.59 -19.58 2.66
N ALA A 26 4.54 -20.26 2.21
CA ALA A 26 4.51 -20.88 0.87
C ALA A 26 3.40 -20.38 -0.08
N LEU A 27 2.65 -19.32 0.23
CA LEU A 27 1.35 -19.16 -0.45
C LEU A 27 0.88 -17.72 -0.77
N LEU A 28 1.77 -16.73 -0.76
CA LEU A 28 1.41 -15.33 -1.12
C LEU A 28 2.33 -14.70 -2.18
N GLU A 29 3.36 -15.44 -2.61
CA GLU A 29 3.66 -15.60 -4.04
C GLU A 29 2.98 -16.92 -4.41
N GLU A 30 2.18 -16.99 -5.48
CA GLU A 30 1.99 -18.30 -6.12
C GLU A 30 3.41 -18.78 -6.44
N GLU A 31 3.90 -19.82 -5.76
CA GLU A 31 5.28 -20.29 -5.90
C GLU A 31 5.68 -20.35 -7.38
N GLU A 32 6.61 -19.46 -7.75
CA GLU A 32 7.30 -19.39 -9.04
C GLU A 32 8.25 -20.58 -9.29
N ASP A 33 7.96 -21.77 -8.74
CA ASP A 33 8.85 -22.94 -8.84
C ASP A 33 8.30 -24.03 -9.79
N GLU A 34 8.90 -24.05 -10.98
CA GLU A 34 9.07 -25.14 -11.97
C GLU A 34 7.85 -25.69 -12.76
N VAL A 35 7.74 -25.18 -14.00
CA VAL A 35 7.28 -25.85 -15.24
C VAL A 35 7.72 -27.33 -15.27
N PRO A 36 6.77 -28.25 -15.44
CA PRO A 36 6.42 -28.69 -16.79
C PRO A 36 4.93 -28.45 -17.03
N SER A 37 4.60 -27.28 -17.57
CA SER A 37 3.36 -27.08 -18.28
C SER A 37 3.29 -28.12 -19.41
N ALA A 38 2.10 -28.61 -19.68
CA ALA A 38 1.82 -29.04 -21.03
C ALA A 38 2.29 -27.90 -21.96
N GLN A 39 3.11 -28.20 -22.98
CA GLN A 39 3.52 -27.18 -23.95
C GLN A 39 2.37 -26.84 -24.91
N SER A 40 1.30 -27.63 -24.86
CA SER A 40 0.13 -27.54 -25.73
C SER A 40 -1.07 -28.19 -25.05
N ILE A 41 -2.26 -27.67 -25.33
CA ILE A 41 -3.56 -28.23 -24.93
C ILE A 41 -3.74 -29.68 -25.42
N GLU A 42 -3.10 -30.07 -26.53
CA GLU A 42 -3.10 -31.44 -27.05
C GLU A 42 -2.50 -32.47 -26.08
N GLU A 43 -1.73 -32.01 -25.08
CA GLU A 43 -1.14 -32.87 -24.05
C GLU A 43 -2.05 -33.05 -22.83
N LEU A 44 -3.17 -32.32 -22.74
CA LEU A 44 -4.17 -32.48 -21.70
C LEU A 44 -5.12 -33.66 -21.98
N ASP A 45 -6.01 -33.91 -21.02
CA ASP A 45 -7.17 -34.78 -21.19
C ASP A 45 -8.01 -34.29 -22.39
N ASP A 46 -8.37 -35.20 -23.30
CA ASP A 46 -9.06 -34.90 -24.57
C ASP A 46 -10.53 -34.47 -24.37
N ARG A 47 -10.98 -34.42 -23.12
CA ARG A 47 -12.28 -33.85 -22.74
C ARG A 47 -12.24 -32.34 -22.55
N TRP A 48 -11.06 -31.74 -22.41
CA TRP A 48 -10.96 -30.28 -22.38
C TRP A 48 -11.11 -29.73 -23.79
N THR A 49 -12.06 -28.81 -23.97
CA THR A 49 -12.35 -28.17 -25.24
C THR A 49 -11.19 -27.27 -25.66
N ASN A 50 -10.55 -27.60 -26.78
CA ASN A 50 -9.57 -26.72 -27.40
C ASN A 50 -10.23 -25.61 -28.23
N TYR A 51 -9.44 -24.65 -28.71
CA TYR A 51 -9.95 -23.52 -29.47
C TYR A 51 -10.77 -23.94 -30.70
N GLU A 52 -10.29 -24.91 -31.47
CA GLU A 52 -10.95 -25.36 -32.70
C GLU A 52 -12.27 -26.10 -32.39
N GLU A 53 -12.26 -26.94 -31.35
CA GLU A 53 -13.46 -27.63 -30.86
C GLU A 53 -14.49 -26.64 -30.29
N MET A 54 -14.05 -25.61 -29.56
CA MET A 54 -14.92 -24.53 -29.09
C MET A 54 -15.60 -23.83 -30.26
N VAL A 55 -14.86 -23.47 -31.30
CA VAL A 55 -15.44 -22.81 -32.48
C VAL A 55 -16.45 -23.71 -33.20
N GLU A 56 -16.12 -24.99 -33.38
CA GLU A 56 -17.05 -25.96 -33.98
C GLU A 56 -18.34 -26.08 -33.15
N GLU A 57 -18.22 -26.07 -31.83
CA GLU A 57 -19.35 -26.20 -30.92
C GLU A 57 -20.22 -24.93 -30.89
N LEU A 58 -19.61 -23.74 -30.85
CA LEU A 58 -20.36 -22.48 -30.92
C LEU A 58 -21.15 -22.36 -32.24
N LEU A 59 -20.55 -22.73 -33.37
CA LEU A 59 -21.24 -22.75 -34.67
C LEU A 59 -22.39 -23.77 -34.69
N ARG A 60 -22.22 -24.93 -34.02
CA ARG A 60 -23.29 -25.91 -33.87
C ARG A 60 -24.45 -25.35 -33.04
N ILE A 61 -24.14 -24.69 -31.92
CA ILE A 61 -25.15 -24.08 -31.03
C ILE A 61 -25.88 -22.95 -31.75
N GLU A 62 -25.16 -22.10 -32.49
CA GLU A 62 -25.75 -21.05 -33.34
C GLU A 62 -26.77 -21.65 -34.34
N GLU A 63 -26.36 -22.68 -35.10
CA GLU A 63 -27.27 -23.37 -36.04
C GLU A 63 -28.47 -24.01 -35.31
N LEU A 64 -28.25 -24.58 -34.13
CA LEU A 64 -29.30 -25.23 -33.33
C LEU A 64 -30.34 -24.23 -32.80
N SER A 65 -29.90 -23.01 -32.46
CA SER A 65 -30.75 -21.96 -31.87
C SER A 65 -31.85 -21.45 -32.81
N ASP A 66 -31.83 -21.84 -34.09
CA ASP A 66 -32.71 -21.36 -35.16
C ASP A 66 -32.72 -19.82 -35.28
N GLY A 67 -31.54 -19.21 -35.06
CA GLY A 67 -31.30 -17.77 -35.18
C GLY A 67 -31.59 -16.95 -33.91
N GLN A 68 -31.74 -17.61 -32.75
CA GLN A 68 -31.84 -16.93 -31.46
C GLN A 68 -30.47 -16.56 -30.85
N LEU A 69 -29.44 -17.34 -31.17
CA LEU A 69 -28.06 -17.04 -30.80
C LEU A 69 -27.37 -16.34 -31.97
N ASP A 70 -26.70 -15.22 -31.68
CA ASP A 70 -25.84 -14.49 -32.60
C ASP A 70 -24.38 -14.70 -32.17
N LEU A 71 -23.54 -15.14 -33.10
CA LEU A 71 -22.12 -15.41 -32.87
C LEU A 71 -21.28 -14.37 -33.62
N GLU A 72 -20.52 -13.57 -32.87
CA GLU A 72 -19.69 -12.49 -33.39
C GLU A 72 -18.22 -12.66 -33.02
N VAL A 73 -17.33 -12.17 -33.87
CA VAL A 73 -15.90 -12.02 -33.56
C VAL A 73 -15.67 -10.60 -33.06
N ILE A 74 -15.32 -10.46 -31.78
CA ILE A 74 -15.13 -9.16 -31.11
C ILE A 74 -13.67 -8.68 -31.13
N GLY A 75 -12.74 -9.53 -31.56
CA GLY A 75 -11.32 -9.20 -31.66
C GLY A 75 -10.49 -10.39 -32.15
N GLU A 76 -9.18 -10.18 -32.26
CA GLU A 76 -8.21 -11.23 -32.58
C GLU A 76 -7.08 -11.21 -31.54
N SER A 77 -6.66 -12.39 -31.10
CA SER A 77 -5.47 -12.56 -30.26
C SER A 77 -4.18 -12.20 -31.02
N HIS A 78 -3.04 -12.17 -30.33
CA HIS A 78 -1.75 -11.90 -30.98
C HIS A 78 -1.42 -12.90 -32.09
N HIS A 79 -1.72 -14.19 -31.88
CA HIS A 79 -1.51 -15.23 -32.90
C HIS A 79 -2.62 -15.29 -33.97
N GLY A 80 -3.55 -14.32 -33.98
CA GLY A 80 -4.61 -14.21 -34.98
C GLY A 80 -5.74 -15.23 -34.82
N ARG A 81 -6.01 -15.66 -33.58
CA ARG A 81 -7.23 -16.42 -33.26
C ARG A 81 -8.35 -15.45 -32.96
N ASP A 82 -9.52 -15.68 -33.56
CA ASP A 82 -10.72 -14.90 -33.28
C ASP A 82 -11.12 -15.04 -31.80
N ILE A 83 -11.54 -13.95 -31.20
CA ILE A 83 -12.18 -13.92 -29.88
C ILE A 83 -13.69 -13.83 -30.14
N TYR A 84 -14.43 -14.88 -29.76
CA TYR A 84 -15.86 -14.99 -30.03
C TYR A 84 -16.71 -14.47 -28.88
N SER A 85 -17.77 -13.74 -29.21
CA SER A 85 -18.90 -13.44 -28.33
C SER A 85 -20.14 -14.17 -28.83
N ALA A 86 -20.83 -14.87 -27.94
CA ALA A 86 -22.12 -15.51 -28.20
C ALA A 86 -23.22 -14.77 -27.42
N ARG A 87 -24.19 -14.22 -28.14
CA ARG A 87 -25.31 -13.46 -27.58
C ARG A 87 -26.62 -14.19 -27.81
N ILE A 88 -27.43 -14.37 -26.77
CA ILE A 88 -28.75 -15.02 -26.85
C ILE A 88 -29.75 -14.34 -25.91
N GLY A 89 -30.97 -14.12 -26.41
CA GLY A 89 -32.08 -13.49 -25.66
C GLY A 89 -32.49 -12.12 -26.19
N GLU A 90 -33.67 -11.67 -25.74
CA GLU A 90 -34.29 -10.39 -26.13
C GLU A 90 -34.60 -9.48 -24.93
N GLY A 91 -34.24 -9.93 -23.71
CA GLY A 91 -34.45 -9.22 -22.47
C GLY A 91 -33.66 -7.92 -22.33
N ASP A 92 -34.13 -6.99 -21.50
CA ASP A 92 -33.53 -5.66 -21.34
C ASP A 92 -32.42 -5.60 -20.27
N GLN A 93 -32.18 -6.69 -19.55
CA GLN A 93 -31.04 -6.84 -18.64
C GLN A 93 -29.91 -7.63 -19.31
N VAL A 94 -28.66 -7.19 -19.16
CA VAL A 94 -27.50 -7.90 -19.71
C VAL A 94 -26.74 -8.65 -18.62
N LEU A 95 -26.50 -9.94 -18.86
CA LEU A 95 -25.55 -10.76 -18.13
C LEU A 95 -24.34 -11.05 -19.04
N LEU A 96 -23.23 -10.35 -18.80
CA LEU A 96 -21.97 -10.59 -19.50
C LEU A 96 -21.14 -11.63 -18.73
N ILE A 97 -20.67 -12.67 -19.40
CA ILE A 97 -19.90 -13.77 -18.80
C ILE A 97 -18.63 -13.98 -19.62
N ASP A 98 -17.46 -14.02 -18.99
CA ASP A 98 -16.24 -14.45 -19.67
C ASP A 98 -15.48 -15.52 -18.88
N SER A 99 -14.68 -16.30 -19.61
CA SER A 99 -13.74 -17.25 -19.02
C SER A 99 -12.42 -17.31 -19.78
N GLU A 100 -11.45 -17.97 -19.15
CA GLU A 100 -10.10 -18.13 -19.68
C GLU A 100 -9.45 -16.79 -20.08
N ILE A 101 -9.66 -15.73 -19.28
CA ILE A 101 -8.74 -14.59 -19.26
C ILE A 101 -7.32 -15.05 -18.87
N HIS A 102 -7.24 -16.07 -18.01
CA HIS A 102 -6.07 -16.92 -17.86
C HIS A 102 -6.24 -18.23 -18.62
N GLY A 103 -5.35 -18.53 -19.56
CA GLY A 103 -5.53 -19.67 -20.47
C GLY A 103 -5.47 -21.06 -19.81
N ASN A 104 -4.91 -21.17 -18.61
CA ASN A 104 -4.78 -22.43 -17.90
C ASN A 104 -5.95 -22.74 -16.93
N GLU A 105 -7.08 -22.07 -17.10
CA GLU A 105 -8.25 -22.09 -16.20
C GLU A 105 -9.51 -22.58 -16.94
N LYS A 106 -9.55 -23.87 -17.28
CA LYS A 106 -10.40 -24.37 -18.39
C LYS A 106 -11.88 -24.62 -18.06
N SER A 107 -12.25 -24.77 -16.78
CA SER A 107 -13.61 -25.17 -16.41
C SER A 107 -14.67 -24.14 -16.78
N GLY A 108 -14.32 -22.86 -16.85
CA GLY A 108 -15.27 -21.80 -17.21
C GLY A 108 -15.80 -21.95 -18.64
N THR A 109 -14.93 -22.27 -19.61
CA THR A 109 -15.31 -22.45 -21.02
C THR A 109 -16.37 -23.55 -21.15
N GLU A 110 -16.16 -24.67 -20.47
CA GLU A 110 -17.08 -25.81 -20.49
C GLU A 110 -18.46 -25.45 -19.91
N ALA A 111 -18.49 -24.69 -18.81
CA ALA A 111 -19.73 -24.25 -18.18
C ALA A 111 -20.52 -23.27 -19.07
N ILE A 112 -19.82 -22.36 -19.75
CA ILE A 112 -20.43 -21.44 -20.72
C ILE A 112 -21.04 -22.21 -21.90
N ILE A 113 -20.31 -23.17 -22.47
CA ILE A 113 -20.81 -23.98 -23.59
C ILE A 113 -22.06 -24.78 -23.17
N ASP A 114 -22.05 -25.40 -21.98
CA ASP A 114 -23.20 -26.15 -21.45
C ASP A 114 -24.45 -25.26 -21.24
N MET A 115 -24.25 -24.06 -20.72
CA MET A 115 -25.32 -23.07 -20.56
C MET A 115 -25.89 -22.62 -21.91
N LEU A 116 -25.03 -22.28 -22.88
CA LEU A 116 -25.45 -21.85 -24.22
C LEU A 116 -26.18 -22.97 -24.99
N ASP A 117 -25.70 -24.22 -24.93
CA ASP A 117 -26.37 -25.34 -25.56
C ASP A 117 -27.76 -25.58 -24.95
N SER A 118 -27.89 -25.49 -23.62
CA SER A 118 -29.18 -25.61 -22.94
C SER A 118 -30.18 -24.55 -23.44
N LEU A 119 -29.75 -23.28 -23.51
CA LEU A 119 -30.59 -22.18 -24.01
C LEU A 119 -30.98 -22.36 -25.48
N ALA A 120 -30.02 -22.75 -26.33
CA ALA A 120 -30.28 -22.98 -27.75
C ALA A 120 -31.25 -24.16 -28.00
N ASN A 121 -31.30 -25.14 -27.09
CA ASN A 121 -32.28 -26.23 -27.11
C ASN A 121 -33.69 -25.81 -26.62
N GLY A 122 -33.88 -24.54 -26.25
CA GLY A 122 -35.12 -24.03 -25.69
C GLY A 122 -35.35 -24.42 -24.24
N GLU A 123 -34.27 -24.78 -23.53
CA GLU A 123 -34.34 -25.01 -22.08
C GLU A 123 -34.25 -23.64 -21.39
N ARG A 124 -35.30 -23.28 -20.65
CA ARG A 124 -35.41 -22.02 -19.89
C ARG A 124 -35.61 -20.75 -20.73
N ASP A 125 -36.39 -20.83 -21.82
CA ASP A 125 -36.80 -19.67 -22.64
C ASP A 125 -37.32 -18.47 -21.83
N HIS A 126 -37.91 -18.70 -20.64
CA HIS A 126 -38.39 -17.63 -19.78
C HIS A 126 -37.30 -16.68 -19.29
N ILE A 127 -36.04 -17.14 -19.23
CA ILE A 127 -34.88 -16.28 -18.93
C ILE A 127 -34.64 -15.33 -20.09
N LEU A 128 -34.70 -15.82 -21.33
CA LEU A 128 -34.39 -15.06 -22.53
C LEU A 128 -35.39 -13.93 -22.83
N GLU A 129 -36.57 -13.96 -22.21
CA GLU A 129 -37.57 -12.90 -22.28
C GLU A 129 -37.20 -11.66 -21.45
N GLU A 130 -36.41 -11.83 -20.38
CA GLU A 130 -36.07 -10.77 -19.40
C GLU A 130 -34.56 -10.47 -19.36
N VAL A 131 -33.71 -11.45 -19.69
CA VAL A 131 -32.26 -11.36 -19.70
C VAL A 131 -31.68 -11.67 -21.08
N THR A 132 -30.83 -10.76 -21.58
CA THR A 132 -29.91 -11.03 -22.69
C THR A 132 -28.58 -11.55 -22.11
N ILE A 133 -28.20 -12.77 -22.47
CA ILE A 133 -26.94 -13.40 -22.05
C ILE A 133 -25.91 -13.16 -23.14
N VAL A 134 -24.74 -12.62 -22.76
CA VAL A 134 -23.60 -12.40 -23.64
C VAL A 134 -22.41 -13.13 -23.04
N ALA A 135 -21.83 -14.08 -23.76
CA ALA A 135 -20.74 -14.90 -23.27
C ALA A 135 -19.50 -14.81 -24.16
N VAL A 136 -18.32 -14.70 -23.54
CA VAL A 136 -17.00 -14.79 -24.19
C VAL A 136 -16.31 -16.05 -23.65
N PRO A 137 -16.49 -17.21 -24.30
CA PRO A 137 -16.05 -18.49 -23.73
C PRO A 137 -14.53 -18.59 -23.53
N LYS A 138 -13.73 -17.95 -24.37
CA LYS A 138 -12.27 -18.04 -24.27
C LYS A 138 -11.63 -16.70 -24.65
N LEU A 139 -11.40 -15.87 -23.64
CA LEU A 139 -10.86 -14.52 -23.83
C LEU A 139 -9.39 -14.53 -24.27
N ASN A 140 -8.57 -15.42 -23.68
CA ASN A 140 -7.15 -15.59 -24.01
C ASN A 140 -6.93 -16.93 -24.76
N PRO A 141 -7.33 -17.04 -26.04
CA PRO A 141 -7.22 -18.30 -26.78
C PRO A 141 -5.77 -18.74 -26.99
N ASP A 142 -4.80 -17.81 -27.03
CA ASP A 142 -3.39 -18.15 -27.21
C ASP A 142 -2.79 -18.77 -25.95
N GLY A 143 -3.03 -18.16 -24.78
CA GLY A 143 -2.66 -18.74 -23.50
C GLY A 143 -3.36 -20.07 -23.25
N ALA A 144 -4.60 -20.20 -23.72
CA ALA A 144 -5.40 -21.41 -23.56
C ALA A 144 -4.83 -22.62 -24.29
N GLU A 145 -4.45 -22.43 -25.55
CA GLU A 145 -3.83 -23.46 -26.38
C GLU A 145 -2.44 -23.84 -25.87
N LEU A 146 -1.75 -22.93 -25.19
CA LEU A 146 -0.45 -23.17 -24.56
C LEU A 146 -0.56 -23.63 -23.10
N VAL A 147 -1.77 -23.70 -22.54
CA VAL A 147 -2.05 -24.04 -21.15
C VAL A 147 -1.20 -23.20 -20.17
N LYS A 148 -1.16 -21.88 -20.43
CA LYS A 148 -0.45 -20.92 -19.58
C LYS A 148 -1.38 -19.80 -19.13
N ARG A 149 -1.05 -19.21 -17.98
CA ARG A 149 -1.86 -18.15 -17.36
C ARG A 149 -1.87 -16.87 -18.20
N GLN A 150 -0.69 -16.42 -18.62
CA GLN A 150 -0.52 -15.21 -19.43
C GLN A 150 -0.98 -15.43 -20.89
N ASN A 151 -1.21 -14.35 -21.64
CA ASN A 151 -1.23 -14.45 -23.10
C ASN A 151 0.18 -14.70 -23.66
N ASP A 152 0.33 -14.78 -24.98
CA ASP A 152 1.62 -15.02 -25.63
C ASP A 152 2.00 -13.86 -26.55
N ILE A 153 2.59 -12.83 -25.95
CA ILE A 153 3.08 -11.64 -26.65
C ILE A 153 4.24 -11.03 -25.86
N SER A 154 5.30 -10.64 -26.57
CA SER A 154 6.44 -9.94 -25.98
C SER A 154 6.19 -8.43 -25.90
N TRP A 155 6.97 -7.73 -25.06
CA TRP A 155 6.95 -6.27 -25.02
C TRP A 155 7.28 -5.64 -26.39
N GLU A 156 8.22 -6.20 -27.14
CA GLU A 156 8.60 -5.70 -28.47
C GLU A 156 7.41 -5.78 -29.45
N GLU A 157 6.65 -6.87 -29.41
CA GLU A 157 5.44 -7.04 -30.22
C GLU A 157 4.32 -6.08 -29.80
N VAL A 158 4.16 -5.81 -28.50
CA VAL A 158 3.21 -4.77 -28.03
C VAL A 158 3.54 -3.40 -28.60
N LEU A 159 4.83 -3.02 -28.68
CA LEU A 159 5.25 -1.75 -29.28
C LEU A 159 4.96 -1.66 -30.78
N GLU A 160 4.79 -2.79 -31.49
CA GLU A 160 4.33 -2.75 -32.89
C GLU A 160 2.89 -2.23 -33.02
N TYR A 161 2.05 -2.51 -32.02
CA TYR A 161 0.69 -2.00 -31.91
C TYR A 161 0.63 -0.61 -31.23
N HIS A 162 1.57 -0.32 -30.32
CA HIS A 162 1.64 0.92 -29.53
C HIS A 162 2.98 1.66 -29.73
N PRO A 163 3.26 2.16 -30.94
CA PRO A 163 4.57 2.74 -31.25
C PRO A 163 4.88 4.03 -30.47
N HIS A 164 3.88 4.71 -29.91
CA HIS A 164 4.08 5.88 -29.05
C HIS A 164 4.67 5.54 -27.68
N LEU A 165 4.69 4.26 -27.30
CA LEU A 165 5.27 3.75 -26.05
C LEU A 165 6.73 3.28 -26.18
N GLU A 166 7.42 3.55 -27.29
CA GLU A 166 8.80 3.06 -27.56
C GLU A 166 9.81 3.46 -26.47
N GLU A 167 9.59 4.58 -25.77
CA GLU A 167 10.44 5.05 -24.68
C GLU A 167 10.02 4.56 -23.28
N ALA A 168 8.95 3.76 -23.19
CA ALA A 168 8.41 3.27 -21.93
C ALA A 168 9.04 1.94 -21.50
N GLU A 169 9.17 1.77 -20.18
CA GLU A 169 9.45 0.46 -19.58
C GLU A 169 8.20 -0.44 -19.69
N PRO A 170 8.36 -1.78 -19.77
CA PRO A 170 7.24 -2.70 -19.78
C PRO A 170 6.30 -2.51 -18.59
N ALA A 171 4.98 -2.61 -18.82
CA ALA A 171 4.00 -2.56 -17.75
C ALA A 171 4.30 -3.59 -16.63
N TRP A 172 3.99 -3.25 -15.39
CA TRP A 172 4.35 -4.05 -14.21
C TRP A 172 3.77 -5.48 -14.21
N TYR A 173 2.72 -5.73 -15.00
CA TYR A 173 2.07 -7.02 -15.18
C TYR A 173 2.48 -7.76 -16.46
N HIS A 174 3.49 -7.27 -17.17
CA HIS A 174 4.19 -8.03 -18.22
C HIS A 174 5.31 -8.89 -17.58
N ASN A 175 5.35 -10.17 -17.90
CA ASN A 175 6.37 -11.08 -17.44
C ASN A 175 7.27 -11.55 -18.60
N GLU A 176 8.50 -11.01 -18.65
CA GLU A 176 9.47 -11.35 -19.70
C GLU A 176 9.82 -12.85 -19.73
N SER A 177 9.89 -13.51 -18.56
CA SER A 177 10.24 -14.93 -18.48
C SER A 177 9.14 -15.85 -19.01
N ARG A 178 7.87 -15.41 -18.94
CA ARG A 178 6.69 -16.15 -19.41
C ARG A 178 6.20 -15.70 -20.78
N ASN A 179 6.81 -14.64 -21.32
CA ASN A 179 6.48 -14.01 -22.60
C ASN A 179 4.97 -13.68 -22.70
N GLY A 180 4.51 -12.78 -21.84
CA GLY A 180 3.10 -12.39 -21.83
C GLY A 180 2.69 -11.53 -20.65
N PHE A 181 1.47 -11.02 -20.75
CA PHE A 181 0.79 -10.20 -19.76
C PHE A 181 -0.16 -11.06 -18.92
N ASP A 182 -0.26 -10.73 -17.64
CA ASP A 182 -1.48 -11.05 -16.88
C ASP A 182 -2.59 -10.10 -17.39
N ILE A 183 -3.45 -10.60 -18.29
CA ILE A 183 -4.53 -9.81 -18.88
C ILE A 183 -5.47 -9.28 -17.79
N ASN A 184 -5.65 -10.01 -16.67
CA ASN A 184 -6.49 -9.57 -15.57
C ASN A 184 -5.80 -8.51 -14.69
N ARG A 185 -4.81 -7.78 -15.21
CA ARG A 185 -4.23 -6.54 -14.66
C ARG A 185 -4.26 -5.39 -15.67
N ASP A 186 -4.86 -5.59 -16.83
CA ASP A 186 -4.80 -4.70 -17.97
C ASP A 186 -6.10 -3.91 -18.21
N PHE A 187 -7.02 -3.90 -17.25
CA PHE A 187 -8.31 -3.23 -17.38
C PHE A 187 -8.33 -1.86 -16.71
N HIS A 188 -8.99 -0.90 -17.35
CA HIS A 188 -9.13 0.47 -16.86
C HIS A 188 -10.62 0.86 -16.76
N PRO A 189 -11.09 1.47 -15.66
CA PRO A 189 -12.50 1.88 -15.55
C PRO A 189 -12.90 3.03 -16.50
N ASP A 190 -11.98 3.91 -16.88
CA ASP A 190 -12.13 4.69 -18.12
C ASP A 190 -11.92 3.76 -19.32
N LEU A 191 -13.02 3.36 -19.95
CA LEU A 191 -13.04 2.33 -20.99
C LEU A 191 -12.40 2.80 -22.31
N ASP A 192 -12.26 4.12 -22.49
CA ASP A 192 -11.59 4.75 -23.64
C ASP A 192 -10.10 5.07 -23.34
N PHE A 193 -9.56 4.56 -22.22
CA PHE A 193 -8.20 4.91 -21.79
C PHE A 193 -7.14 4.49 -22.80
N GLU A 194 -6.31 5.44 -23.22
CA GLU A 194 -5.11 5.22 -24.02
C GLU A 194 -3.88 5.53 -23.19
N ALA A 195 -3.02 4.53 -22.99
CA ALA A 195 -1.80 4.67 -22.21
C ALA A 195 -0.77 5.57 -22.88
N GLU A 196 -0.10 6.39 -22.08
CA GLU A 196 1.06 7.18 -22.44
C GLU A 196 2.34 6.65 -21.77
N ALA A 197 3.51 7.00 -22.30
CA ALA A 197 4.78 6.51 -21.77
C ALA A 197 5.02 6.88 -20.29
N SER A 198 4.39 7.97 -19.81
CA SER A 198 4.46 8.41 -18.41
C SER A 198 3.64 7.57 -17.43
N ASP A 199 2.68 6.79 -17.92
CA ASP A 199 1.83 5.94 -17.08
C ASP A 199 2.56 4.63 -16.69
N LEU A 200 3.58 4.28 -17.47
CA LEU A 200 4.34 3.04 -17.35
C LEU A 200 5.60 3.21 -16.49
N PRO A 201 6.07 2.15 -15.81
CA PRO A 201 5.52 0.78 -15.83
C PRO A 201 4.28 0.60 -14.95
N GLY A 202 3.88 1.63 -14.18
CA GLY A 202 2.80 1.54 -13.20
C GLY A 202 3.10 0.60 -12.03
N THR A 203 2.07 0.34 -11.23
CA THR A 203 2.08 -0.64 -10.12
C THR A 203 0.65 -1.14 -9.89
N SER A 204 0.48 -2.10 -8.98
CA SER A 204 -0.83 -2.55 -8.50
C SER A 204 -1.74 -1.45 -7.93
N ALA A 205 -1.23 -0.26 -7.63
CA ALA A 205 -2.04 0.87 -7.18
C ALA A 205 -2.79 1.55 -8.33
N HIS A 206 -2.29 1.38 -9.56
CA HIS A 206 -2.85 1.95 -10.77
C HIS A 206 -3.89 1.01 -11.38
N TYR A 207 -4.78 1.59 -12.17
CA TYR A 207 -5.60 0.83 -13.12
C TYR A 207 -4.70 0.17 -14.18
N GLY A 208 -5.26 -0.77 -14.95
CA GLY A 208 -4.58 -1.35 -16.12
C GLY A 208 -4.54 -0.36 -17.29
N PHE A 209 -3.83 -0.74 -18.36
CA PHE A 209 -3.49 0.19 -19.45
C PHE A 209 -4.10 -0.19 -20.81
N TYR A 210 -4.94 -1.23 -20.83
CA TYR A 210 -5.53 -1.81 -22.03
C TYR A 210 -4.51 -2.18 -23.11
N LEU A 211 -3.30 -2.61 -22.78
CA LEU A 211 -2.24 -2.85 -23.78
C LEU A 211 -2.49 -4.09 -24.65
N THR A 212 -3.17 -5.09 -24.12
CA THR A 212 -3.46 -6.38 -24.77
C THR A 212 -4.69 -6.30 -25.66
N ASN A 213 -4.72 -7.11 -26.73
CA ASN A 213 -5.87 -7.18 -27.63
C ASN A 213 -7.09 -7.76 -26.91
N GLU A 214 -6.86 -8.73 -26.04
CA GLU A 214 -7.88 -9.43 -25.26
C GLU A 214 -8.63 -8.46 -24.33
N ALA A 215 -7.90 -7.65 -23.55
CA ALA A 215 -8.53 -6.68 -22.66
C ALA A 215 -9.34 -5.62 -23.42
N ARG A 216 -8.82 -5.13 -24.56
CA ARG A 216 -9.54 -4.18 -25.44
C ARG A 216 -10.80 -4.79 -26.02
N ALA A 217 -10.75 -6.01 -26.55
CA ALA A 217 -11.92 -6.66 -27.14
C ALA A 217 -13.06 -6.81 -26.13
N LEU A 218 -12.75 -7.18 -24.88
CA LEU A 218 -13.77 -7.27 -23.83
C LEU A 218 -14.28 -5.88 -23.38
N ALA A 219 -13.42 -4.87 -23.32
CA ALA A 219 -13.82 -3.50 -22.99
C ALA A 219 -14.71 -2.88 -24.08
N ASP A 220 -14.38 -3.06 -25.36
CA ASP A 220 -15.17 -2.61 -26.50
C ASP A 220 -16.56 -3.27 -26.48
N LEU A 221 -16.62 -4.59 -26.28
CA LEU A 221 -17.89 -5.31 -26.12
C LEU A 221 -18.70 -4.75 -24.94
N TYR A 222 -18.07 -4.52 -23.78
CA TYR A 222 -18.73 -3.96 -22.62
C TYR A 222 -19.30 -2.56 -22.90
N GLN A 223 -18.53 -1.70 -23.57
CA GLN A 223 -18.97 -0.37 -24.00
C GLN A 223 -20.14 -0.41 -24.99
N GLU A 224 -20.12 -1.33 -25.95
CA GLU A 224 -21.21 -1.53 -26.90
C GLU A 224 -22.50 -1.93 -26.18
N LEU A 225 -22.40 -2.86 -25.22
CA LEU A 225 -23.53 -3.28 -24.39
C LEU A 225 -24.04 -2.13 -23.49
N GLN A 226 -23.15 -1.33 -22.90
CA GLN A 226 -23.57 -0.12 -22.19
C GLN A 226 -24.26 0.89 -23.12
N GLY A 227 -23.77 1.05 -24.35
CA GLY A 227 -24.37 1.92 -25.35
C GLY A 227 -25.78 1.47 -25.77
N GLU A 228 -26.00 0.16 -25.83
CA GLU A 228 -27.29 -0.43 -26.20
C GLU A 228 -28.29 -0.45 -25.04
N PHE A 229 -27.87 -0.91 -23.86
CA PHE A 229 -28.75 -1.19 -22.71
C PHE A 229 -28.73 -0.10 -21.63
N GLY A 230 -27.79 0.84 -21.70
CA GLY A 230 -27.53 1.86 -20.69
C GLY A 230 -26.63 1.37 -19.56
N ILE A 231 -26.72 0.10 -19.18
CA ILE A 231 -25.86 -0.54 -18.18
C ILE A 231 -25.72 -2.03 -18.50
N VAL A 232 -24.53 -2.59 -18.26
CA VAL A 232 -24.36 -4.04 -18.15
C VAL A 232 -24.76 -4.44 -16.74
N GLU A 233 -25.92 -5.08 -16.59
CA GLU A 233 -26.52 -5.29 -15.26
C GLU A 233 -25.62 -6.14 -14.36
N ALA A 234 -25.08 -7.24 -14.91
CA ALA A 234 -24.15 -8.10 -14.21
C ALA A 234 -23.00 -8.54 -15.11
N TYR A 235 -21.83 -8.68 -14.51
CA TYR A 235 -20.62 -9.18 -15.14
C TYR A 235 -20.06 -10.34 -14.32
N VAL A 236 -19.82 -11.47 -14.97
CA VAL A 236 -19.30 -12.69 -14.35
C VAL A 236 -17.98 -13.07 -14.99
N ASN A 237 -16.97 -13.26 -14.16
CA ASN A 237 -15.64 -13.64 -14.59
C ASN A 237 -15.27 -14.99 -13.95
N LEU A 238 -15.01 -15.99 -14.78
CA LEU A 238 -14.77 -17.38 -14.35
C LEU A 238 -13.27 -17.67 -14.30
N HIS A 239 -12.80 -17.96 -13.10
CA HIS A 239 -11.40 -18.09 -12.74
C HIS A 239 -11.09 -19.38 -11.97
N HIS A 240 -9.80 -19.65 -11.79
CA HIS A 240 -9.34 -20.70 -10.91
C HIS A 240 -8.30 -20.17 -9.91
N MET A 241 -8.31 -20.79 -8.74
CA MET A 241 -7.42 -20.52 -7.62
C MET A 241 -6.62 -21.78 -7.25
N GLY A 242 -5.65 -21.64 -6.34
CA GLY A 242 -5.06 -22.80 -5.68
C GLY A 242 -6.11 -23.66 -4.96
N THR A 243 -5.72 -24.83 -4.44
CA THR A 243 -6.65 -25.75 -3.75
C THR A 243 -6.50 -25.67 -2.22
N PRO A 244 -7.12 -24.71 -1.50
CA PRO A 244 -7.05 -24.66 -0.05
C PRO A 244 -8.21 -25.38 0.64
N LYS A 245 -8.14 -25.33 1.97
CA LYS A 245 -9.17 -25.81 2.88
C LYS A 245 -10.04 -24.65 3.35
N LEU A 246 -11.32 -24.91 3.57
CA LEU A 246 -12.21 -24.00 4.28
C LEU A 246 -11.62 -23.63 5.63
N GLU A 247 -11.70 -22.35 5.96
CA GLU A 247 -11.10 -21.80 7.16
C GLU A 247 -11.56 -22.55 8.43
N GLY A 248 -10.59 -22.92 9.26
CA GLY A 248 -10.84 -23.62 10.52
C GLY A 248 -11.31 -25.08 10.36
N THR A 249 -11.24 -25.64 9.15
CA THR A 249 -11.66 -27.01 8.84
C THR A 249 -10.65 -27.75 7.94
N ASP A 250 -10.87 -29.05 7.72
CA ASP A 250 -10.13 -29.88 6.76
C ASP A 250 -10.89 -30.06 5.42
N GLN A 251 -12.02 -29.37 5.24
CA GLN A 251 -12.88 -29.49 4.05
C GLN A 251 -12.21 -28.79 2.86
N ASP A 252 -12.10 -29.49 1.73
CA ASP A 252 -11.63 -28.89 0.48
C ASP A 252 -12.64 -27.89 -0.05
N VAL A 253 -12.14 -26.75 -0.50
CA VAL A 253 -12.94 -25.77 -1.23
C VAL A 253 -13.03 -26.25 -2.67
N SER A 254 -14.24 -26.35 -3.20
CA SER A 254 -14.51 -26.67 -4.61
C SER A 254 -14.60 -25.40 -5.44
N ILE A 255 -15.23 -24.37 -4.87
CA ILE A 255 -15.49 -23.09 -5.52
C ILE A 255 -15.55 -21.96 -4.49
N ALA A 256 -14.91 -20.84 -4.79
CA ALA A 256 -15.04 -19.61 -4.02
C ALA A 256 -15.69 -18.51 -4.86
N LEU A 257 -16.47 -17.65 -4.22
CA LEU A 257 -17.12 -16.50 -4.85
C LEU A 257 -16.55 -15.19 -4.29
N SER A 258 -16.50 -14.15 -5.14
CA SER A 258 -16.03 -12.83 -4.74
C SER A 258 -16.66 -11.67 -5.50
N HIS A 259 -16.65 -10.51 -4.86
CA HIS A 259 -16.94 -9.22 -5.47
C HIS A 259 -15.64 -8.42 -5.69
N PRO A 260 -15.66 -7.29 -6.42
CA PRO A 260 -14.47 -6.47 -6.64
C PRO A 260 -13.70 -6.14 -5.35
N PRO A 261 -12.37 -6.39 -5.29
CA PRO A 261 -11.51 -6.02 -4.16
C PRO A 261 -11.09 -4.54 -4.25
N LEU A 262 -12.04 -3.63 -4.06
CA LEU A 262 -11.83 -2.18 -4.19
C LEU A 262 -11.69 -1.47 -2.83
N GLY A 263 -11.16 -2.18 -1.83
CA GLY A 263 -11.06 -1.67 -0.45
C GLY A 263 -12.41 -1.60 0.29
N PRO A 264 -12.57 -0.68 1.25
CA PRO A 264 -13.78 -0.57 2.06
C PRO A 264 -14.99 -0.06 1.26
N ASP A 265 -16.20 -0.32 1.76
CA ASP A 265 -17.43 0.26 1.20
C ASP A 265 -17.31 1.80 1.14
N ASN A 266 -17.72 2.41 0.02
CA ASN A 266 -17.57 3.85 -0.26
C ASN A 266 -16.12 4.34 -0.18
N ASN A 267 -15.15 3.53 -0.64
CA ASN A 267 -13.75 3.91 -0.71
C ASN A 267 -13.60 5.31 -1.36
N PRO A 268 -13.04 6.31 -0.64
CA PRO A 268 -12.83 7.67 -1.14
C PRO A 268 -12.01 7.75 -2.43
N LYS A 269 -11.21 6.70 -2.73
CA LYS A 269 -10.47 6.59 -3.98
C LYS A 269 -11.38 6.52 -5.22
N TYR A 270 -12.61 6.03 -5.08
CA TYR A 270 -13.49 5.72 -6.21
C TYR A 270 -14.84 6.44 -6.17
N VAL A 271 -15.41 6.64 -4.98
CA VAL A 271 -16.81 7.04 -4.81
C VAL A 271 -17.20 8.36 -5.51
N ASP A 272 -16.26 9.29 -5.64
CA ASP A 272 -16.52 10.59 -6.27
C ASP A 272 -16.43 10.52 -7.82
N ASP A 273 -15.55 9.67 -8.35
CA ASP A 273 -15.32 9.53 -9.79
C ASP A 273 -16.24 8.49 -10.45
N TYR A 274 -16.72 7.50 -9.67
CA TYR A 274 -17.55 6.38 -10.13
C TYR A 274 -18.88 6.31 -9.37
N PRO A 275 -19.84 7.20 -9.65
CA PRO A 275 -21.10 7.31 -8.89
C PRO A 275 -22.05 6.12 -9.09
N GLU A 276 -21.86 5.33 -10.15
CA GLU A 276 -22.67 4.12 -10.43
C GLU A 276 -22.12 2.88 -9.71
N TRP A 277 -20.94 2.97 -9.09
CA TRP A 277 -20.34 1.86 -8.36
C TRP A 277 -21.22 1.43 -7.18
N ASP A 278 -21.68 0.18 -7.21
CA ASP A 278 -22.50 -0.43 -6.17
C ASP A 278 -21.90 -1.79 -5.74
N GLN A 279 -21.17 -1.76 -4.63
CA GLN A 279 -20.57 -2.97 -4.07
C GLN A 279 -21.61 -3.90 -3.44
N ASP A 280 -22.72 -3.37 -2.92
CA ASP A 280 -23.83 -4.17 -2.41
C ASP A 280 -24.52 -4.95 -3.54
N LYS A 281 -24.71 -4.32 -4.71
CA LYS A 281 -25.14 -5.02 -5.93
C LYS A 281 -24.23 -6.21 -6.21
N SER A 282 -22.92 -6.01 -6.26
CA SER A 282 -21.97 -7.12 -6.48
C SER A 282 -22.12 -8.24 -5.44
N ARG A 283 -22.35 -7.92 -4.16
CA ARG A 283 -22.63 -8.91 -3.11
C ARG A 283 -23.94 -9.68 -3.34
N ARG A 284 -25.03 -8.99 -3.72
CA ARG A 284 -26.32 -9.63 -4.05
C ARG A 284 -26.21 -10.62 -5.21
N TYR A 285 -25.47 -10.25 -6.26
CA TYR A 285 -25.23 -11.15 -7.40
C TYR A 285 -24.33 -12.35 -7.04
N ASN A 286 -23.34 -12.15 -6.17
CA ASN A 286 -22.57 -13.26 -5.60
C ASN A 286 -23.45 -14.20 -4.76
N LEU A 287 -24.40 -13.65 -4.00
CA LEU A 287 -25.33 -14.45 -3.22
C LEU A 287 -26.27 -15.26 -4.12
N ALA A 288 -26.76 -14.68 -5.22
CA ALA A 288 -27.54 -15.41 -6.22
C ALA A 288 -26.77 -16.59 -6.83
N ALA A 289 -25.48 -16.42 -7.13
CA ALA A 289 -24.61 -17.51 -7.55
C ALA A 289 -24.49 -18.60 -6.47
N ALA A 290 -24.29 -18.20 -5.22
CA ALA A 290 -24.20 -19.12 -4.08
C ALA A 290 -25.48 -19.94 -3.90
N GLU A 291 -26.65 -19.32 -4.02
CA GLU A 291 -27.95 -19.99 -3.95
C GLU A 291 -28.14 -20.99 -5.10
N GLY A 292 -27.69 -20.66 -6.32
CA GLY A 292 -27.68 -21.58 -7.46
C GLY A 292 -26.82 -22.82 -7.21
N ILE A 293 -25.59 -22.63 -6.73
CA ILE A 293 -24.65 -23.70 -6.38
C ILE A 293 -25.22 -24.59 -5.27
N HIS A 294 -25.75 -24.00 -4.21
CA HIS A 294 -26.41 -24.74 -3.12
C HIS A 294 -27.64 -25.50 -3.61
N GLY A 295 -28.45 -24.92 -4.49
CA GLY A 295 -29.63 -25.55 -5.07
C GLY A 295 -29.32 -26.77 -5.95
N HIS A 296 -28.14 -26.81 -6.57
CA HIS A 296 -27.68 -27.95 -7.35
C HIS A 296 -27.25 -29.14 -6.47
N ALA A 297 -26.67 -28.89 -5.30
CA ALA A 297 -26.23 -29.94 -4.40
C ALA A 297 -27.39 -30.84 -3.92
N GLU A 298 -27.17 -32.16 -3.83
CA GLU A 298 -28.23 -33.13 -3.47
C GLU A 298 -28.92 -32.84 -2.13
N GLU A 299 -28.19 -32.26 -1.17
CA GLU A 299 -28.70 -31.89 0.16
C GLU A 299 -29.17 -30.43 0.26
N GLY A 300 -29.16 -29.69 -0.86
CA GLY A 300 -29.45 -28.25 -0.89
C GLY A 300 -28.35 -27.39 -0.27
N HIS A 301 -27.14 -27.94 -0.14
CA HIS A 301 -25.98 -27.27 0.43
C HIS A 301 -24.68 -27.85 -0.15
N GLU A 302 -23.85 -26.98 -0.72
CA GLU A 302 -22.52 -27.33 -1.24
C GLU A 302 -21.48 -27.07 -0.14
N ALA A 303 -20.93 -28.15 0.41
CA ALA A 303 -19.97 -28.07 1.51
C ALA A 303 -18.63 -27.45 1.11
N GLY A 304 -18.29 -27.43 -0.17
CA GLY A 304 -17.07 -26.83 -0.70
C GLY A 304 -17.22 -25.39 -1.18
N LEU A 305 -18.41 -24.76 -1.03
CA LEU A 305 -18.62 -23.37 -1.39
C LEU A 305 -18.00 -22.45 -0.34
N ALA A 306 -17.26 -21.46 -0.82
CA ALA A 306 -16.61 -20.48 0.03
C ALA A 306 -16.73 -19.06 -0.52
N ARG A 307 -16.33 -18.10 0.31
CA ARG A 307 -16.03 -16.74 -0.08
C ARG A 307 -14.53 -16.58 -0.27
N TYR A 308 -14.14 -16.01 -1.39
CA TYR A 308 -12.76 -15.62 -1.64
C TYR A 308 -12.37 -14.51 -0.65
N SER A 309 -11.30 -14.73 0.12
CA SER A 309 -10.79 -13.74 1.06
C SER A 309 -9.54 -13.10 0.50
N TYR A 310 -9.64 -11.82 0.16
CA TYR A 310 -8.48 -11.03 -0.22
C TYR A 310 -7.63 -10.68 0.99
N PRO A 311 -6.30 -10.61 0.84
CA PRO A 311 -5.48 -9.88 1.78
C PRO A 311 -5.98 -8.45 1.93
N SER A 312 -5.93 -7.89 3.14
CA SER A 312 -6.38 -6.51 3.40
C SER A 312 -5.64 -5.45 2.59
N THR A 313 -4.53 -5.83 1.96
CA THR A 313 -3.70 -4.98 1.11
C THR A 313 -4.15 -5.00 -0.34
N PHE A 314 -5.23 -5.70 -0.67
CA PHE A 314 -5.76 -5.72 -2.02
C PHE A 314 -6.69 -4.52 -2.20
N ASP A 315 -6.31 -3.68 -3.15
CA ASP A 315 -7.14 -2.67 -3.77
C ASP A 315 -6.85 -2.77 -5.28
N LEU A 316 -7.42 -3.80 -5.93
CA LEU A 316 -7.04 -4.19 -7.29
C LEU A 316 -8.08 -3.68 -8.29
N SER A 317 -7.96 -2.41 -8.64
CA SER A 317 -8.87 -1.78 -9.59
C SER A 317 -8.54 -2.06 -11.06
N GLY A 318 -7.30 -2.46 -11.36
CA GLY A 318 -6.84 -2.78 -12.72
C GLY A 318 -7.31 -4.13 -13.29
N ILE A 319 -8.23 -4.82 -12.63
CA ILE A 319 -8.77 -6.13 -13.04
C ILE A 319 -10.15 -5.94 -13.69
N ALA A 320 -10.58 -6.86 -14.55
CA ALA A 320 -11.86 -6.72 -15.26
C ALA A 320 -13.05 -6.52 -14.30
N LEU A 321 -13.07 -7.32 -13.23
CA LEU A 321 -14.04 -7.23 -12.13
C LEU A 321 -14.07 -5.83 -11.50
N GLY A 322 -12.90 -5.22 -11.30
CA GLY A 322 -12.74 -3.87 -10.75
C GLY A 322 -13.24 -2.80 -11.71
N ALA A 323 -12.75 -2.82 -12.96
CA ALA A 323 -13.11 -1.83 -13.98
C ALA A 323 -14.61 -1.84 -14.29
N PHE A 324 -15.22 -3.01 -14.51
CA PHE A 324 -16.65 -3.11 -14.83
C PHE A 324 -17.55 -2.93 -13.60
N GLY A 325 -17.07 -3.29 -12.40
CA GLY A 325 -17.75 -2.97 -11.15
C GLY A 325 -17.83 -1.46 -10.89
N LEU A 326 -16.75 -0.73 -11.16
CA LEU A 326 -16.73 0.75 -11.10
C LEU A 326 -17.64 1.40 -12.15
N ASN A 327 -17.91 0.72 -13.26
CA ASN A 327 -18.87 1.11 -14.28
C ASN A 327 -20.33 0.67 -13.99
N GLY A 328 -20.61 0.17 -12.78
CA GLY A 328 -21.96 -0.07 -12.28
C GLY A 328 -22.50 -1.51 -12.43
N SER A 329 -21.71 -2.42 -13.00
CA SER A 329 -22.11 -3.83 -13.06
C SER A 329 -22.11 -4.49 -11.68
N GLY A 330 -23.09 -5.36 -11.44
CA GLY A 330 -23.00 -6.36 -10.37
C GLY A 330 -21.92 -7.37 -10.74
N ALA A 331 -20.73 -7.21 -10.19
CA ALA A 331 -19.54 -7.94 -10.61
C ALA A 331 -19.32 -9.18 -9.73
N VAL A 332 -19.24 -10.36 -10.37
CA VAL A 332 -19.11 -11.67 -9.70
C VAL A 332 -17.88 -12.40 -10.22
N LEU A 333 -17.07 -12.87 -9.28
CA LEU A 333 -15.91 -13.71 -9.55
C LEU A 333 -16.19 -15.12 -9.08
N PHE A 334 -15.96 -16.11 -9.94
CA PHE A 334 -15.95 -17.52 -9.59
C PHE A 334 -14.50 -17.98 -9.55
N GLU A 335 -14.08 -18.61 -8.47
CA GLU A 335 -12.72 -19.11 -8.26
C GLU A 335 -12.78 -20.61 -8.00
N MET A 336 -12.59 -21.40 -9.05
CA MET A 336 -12.63 -22.85 -9.00
C MET A 336 -11.30 -23.44 -8.50
N ALA A 337 -11.36 -24.57 -7.80
CA ALA A 337 -10.17 -25.17 -7.20
C ALA A 337 -9.23 -25.83 -8.23
N GLY A 338 -7.97 -25.40 -8.23
CA GLY A 338 -6.86 -25.98 -9.01
C GLY A 338 -6.77 -25.47 -10.44
N GLN A 339 -5.62 -25.62 -11.09
CA GLN A 339 -5.36 -25.09 -12.45
C GLN A 339 -4.78 -26.18 -13.36
N GLN A 340 -4.87 -26.00 -14.68
CA GLN A 340 -4.27 -26.94 -15.64
C GLN A 340 -2.79 -26.61 -15.88
N PRO A 341 -1.93 -27.62 -16.12
CA PRO A 341 -2.22 -29.06 -16.26
C PRO A 341 -2.31 -29.85 -14.93
N GLN A 342 -2.26 -29.19 -13.77
CA GLN A 342 -2.07 -29.85 -12.48
C GLN A 342 -3.31 -30.61 -12.00
N VAL A 343 -4.52 -30.16 -12.38
CA VAL A 343 -5.78 -30.83 -12.04
C VAL A 343 -6.50 -31.42 -13.26
N PRO A 344 -7.09 -32.63 -13.14
CA PRO A 344 -7.78 -33.30 -14.23
C PRO A 344 -9.14 -32.66 -14.54
N TYR A 345 -9.75 -33.07 -15.66
CA TYR A 345 -11.14 -32.72 -15.99
C TYR A 345 -12.12 -33.23 -14.91
N ASP A 346 -12.99 -32.33 -14.46
CA ASP A 346 -14.00 -32.59 -13.44
C ASP A 346 -15.38 -32.05 -13.86
N GLN A 347 -16.28 -32.95 -14.25
CA GLN A 347 -17.65 -32.60 -14.64
C GLN A 347 -18.46 -32.07 -13.46
N GLU A 348 -18.26 -32.60 -12.24
CA GLU A 348 -19.04 -32.17 -11.08
C GLU A 348 -18.74 -30.71 -10.73
N LEU A 349 -17.49 -30.29 -10.89
CA LEU A 349 -17.09 -28.89 -10.75
C LEU A 349 -17.74 -28.01 -11.83
N ILE A 350 -17.72 -28.44 -13.09
CA ILE A 350 -18.35 -27.71 -14.21
C ILE A 350 -19.86 -27.55 -13.95
N ASP A 351 -20.54 -28.61 -13.54
CA ASP A 351 -21.98 -28.59 -13.22
C ASP A 351 -22.31 -27.58 -12.09
N LYS A 352 -21.41 -27.45 -11.10
CA LYS A 352 -21.54 -26.45 -10.01
C LYS A 352 -21.37 -25.03 -10.54
N VAL A 353 -20.39 -24.77 -11.41
CA VAL A 353 -20.20 -23.45 -12.03
C VAL A 353 -21.43 -23.08 -12.84
N THR A 354 -21.91 -23.98 -13.71
CA THR A 354 -23.14 -23.80 -14.48
C THR A 354 -24.34 -23.52 -13.59
N ALA A 355 -24.47 -24.23 -12.46
CA ALA A 355 -25.54 -23.99 -11.49
C ALA A 355 -25.49 -22.58 -10.85
N GLY A 356 -24.29 -22.05 -10.57
CA GLY A 356 -24.13 -20.69 -10.09
C GLY A 356 -24.52 -19.65 -11.14
N LEU A 357 -24.14 -19.85 -12.41
CA LEU A 357 -24.58 -19.01 -13.52
C LEU A 357 -26.11 -19.00 -13.65
N TRP A 358 -26.75 -20.17 -13.52
CA TRP A 358 -28.21 -20.25 -13.50
C TRP A 358 -28.84 -19.54 -12.30
N GLY A 359 -28.22 -19.60 -11.12
CA GLY A 359 -28.67 -18.86 -9.94
C GLY A 359 -28.75 -17.37 -10.21
N ILE A 360 -27.72 -16.80 -10.85
CA ILE A 360 -27.71 -15.40 -11.27
C ILE A 360 -28.83 -15.13 -12.28
N ALA A 361 -28.85 -15.84 -13.41
CA ALA A 361 -29.79 -15.57 -14.50
C ALA A 361 -31.27 -15.71 -14.07
N GLU A 362 -31.61 -16.72 -13.27
CA GLU A 362 -32.97 -16.91 -12.75
C GLU A 362 -33.38 -15.79 -11.78
N SER A 363 -32.46 -15.36 -10.90
CA SER A 363 -32.71 -14.27 -9.94
C SER A 363 -32.85 -12.89 -10.59
N MET A 364 -32.19 -12.67 -11.74
CA MET A 364 -32.42 -11.51 -12.60
C MET A 364 -33.82 -11.59 -13.21
N THR A 365 -34.15 -12.74 -13.80
CA THR A 365 -35.43 -12.99 -14.50
C THR A 365 -36.65 -12.73 -13.61
N ASP A 366 -36.62 -13.14 -12.34
CA ASP A 366 -37.73 -12.91 -11.40
C ASP A 366 -37.58 -11.65 -10.53
N GLY A 367 -36.45 -10.93 -10.69
CA GLY A 367 -36.10 -9.71 -9.96
C GLY A 367 -35.71 -9.92 -8.49
N SER A 368 -35.61 -11.17 -8.01
CA SER A 368 -35.30 -11.46 -6.60
C SER A 368 -33.91 -10.98 -6.18
N VAL A 369 -32.95 -10.88 -7.12
CA VAL A 369 -31.59 -10.36 -6.85
C VAL A 369 -31.59 -8.93 -6.32
N HIS A 370 -32.62 -8.14 -6.63
CA HIS A 370 -32.76 -6.75 -6.14
C HIS A 370 -33.28 -6.65 -4.70
N GLU A 371 -33.80 -7.75 -4.16
CA GLU A 371 -34.40 -7.81 -2.82
C GLU A 371 -33.55 -8.62 -1.83
N MET A 372 -32.44 -9.23 -2.29
CA MET A 372 -31.49 -9.96 -1.46
C MET A 372 -30.78 -9.04 -0.47
N ASP A 373 -30.45 -9.59 0.71
CA ASP A 373 -29.59 -8.92 1.68
C ASP A 373 -28.12 -9.18 1.29
N GLY A 374 -27.46 -8.18 0.70
CA GLY A 374 -26.07 -8.31 0.25
C GLY A 374 -25.11 -8.65 1.39
N ASP A 375 -25.39 -8.25 2.63
CA ASP A 375 -24.54 -8.57 3.78
C ASP A 375 -24.57 -10.06 4.12
N ALA A 376 -25.60 -10.81 3.70
CA ALA A 376 -25.66 -12.26 3.88
C ALA A 376 -24.58 -13.00 3.07
N PHE A 377 -23.93 -12.34 2.09
CA PHE A 377 -22.72 -12.86 1.45
C PHE A 377 -21.60 -13.14 2.46
N TYR A 378 -21.52 -12.35 3.54
CA TYR A 378 -20.50 -12.55 4.57
C TYR A 378 -20.77 -13.75 5.49
N ASP A 379 -21.96 -14.36 5.41
CA ASP A 379 -22.28 -15.62 6.11
C ASP A 379 -21.68 -16.86 5.42
N ILE A 380 -21.24 -16.74 4.16
CA ILE A 380 -20.55 -17.81 3.43
C ILE A 380 -19.16 -18.05 4.06
N PRO A 381 -18.76 -19.30 4.32
CA PRO A 381 -17.44 -19.62 4.90
C PRO A 381 -16.26 -19.09 4.08
N LYS A 382 -15.16 -18.69 4.71
CA LYS A 382 -13.92 -18.24 4.04
C LYS A 382 -13.04 -19.43 3.61
N TYR A 383 -12.25 -19.27 2.55
CA TYR A 383 -11.39 -20.31 1.96
C TYR A 383 -9.86 -20.19 2.28
N TRP A 384 -9.46 -19.18 3.07
CA TRP A 384 -8.05 -18.79 3.36
C TRP A 384 -7.96 -18.15 4.78
N PRO A 385 -6.81 -18.09 5.50
CA PRO A 385 -6.77 -17.61 6.89
C PRO A 385 -7.41 -16.25 7.11
N ASP A 386 -7.97 -16.07 8.31
CA ASP A 386 -8.58 -14.83 8.78
C ASP A 386 -7.63 -13.65 8.59
N THR A 387 -7.85 -12.90 7.51
CA THR A 387 -7.31 -11.57 7.36
C THR A 387 -8.30 -10.61 8.02
N PRO A 388 -7.81 -9.71 8.89
CA PRO A 388 -8.65 -8.64 9.42
C PRO A 388 -9.26 -7.85 8.26
N PRO A 389 -10.51 -7.37 8.40
CA PRO A 389 -11.12 -6.56 7.38
C PRO A 389 -10.29 -5.30 7.13
N VAL A 390 -10.37 -4.80 5.89
CA VAL A 390 -9.81 -3.48 5.54
C VAL A 390 -10.38 -2.41 6.47
N SER A 391 -9.55 -1.44 6.85
CA SER A 391 -9.96 -0.39 7.77
C SER A 391 -10.90 0.61 7.11
N ASP A 392 -11.89 1.08 7.87
CA ASP A 392 -12.80 2.14 7.43
C ASP A 392 -12.04 3.44 7.14
N PRO A 393 -12.51 4.26 6.18
CA PRO A 393 -11.85 5.51 5.83
C PRO A 393 -11.85 6.52 7.00
N THR A 394 -10.68 6.93 7.48
CA THR A 394 -10.51 7.93 8.54
C THR A 394 -9.27 8.79 8.35
N GLU A 395 -9.25 9.96 9.00
CA GLU A 395 -8.12 10.89 9.03
C GLU A 395 -7.79 11.22 10.50
N HIS A 396 -6.50 11.32 10.80
CA HIS A 396 -5.99 11.68 12.11
C HIS A 396 -4.86 12.71 11.98
N GLU A 397 -4.90 13.71 12.85
CA GLU A 397 -3.94 14.82 12.88
C GLU A 397 -3.32 14.93 14.28
N PHE A 398 -2.00 15.15 14.31
CA PHE A 398 -1.22 15.37 15.52
C PHE A 398 -0.37 16.65 15.34
N ASP A 399 -0.93 17.79 15.74
CA ASP A 399 -0.29 19.12 15.77
C ASP A 399 0.33 19.47 17.14
N PHE A 400 0.08 18.60 18.14
CA PHE A 400 0.51 18.71 19.54
C PHE A 400 0.01 19.94 20.32
N THR A 401 -0.89 20.76 19.76
CA THR A 401 -1.38 22.01 20.39
C THR A 401 -2.14 21.81 21.69
N GLY A 402 -2.72 20.62 21.87
CA GLY A 402 -3.45 20.22 23.08
C GLY A 402 -2.58 19.56 24.15
N ASP A 403 -1.31 19.24 23.87
CA ASP A 403 -0.47 18.44 24.77
C ASP A 403 0.37 19.32 25.72
N PRO A 404 0.55 18.91 26.99
CA PRO A 404 1.34 19.68 27.96
C PRO A 404 2.85 19.59 27.68
N VAL A 405 3.48 20.76 27.54
CA VAL A 405 4.95 20.89 27.40
C VAL A 405 5.68 20.23 28.58
N GLY A 406 6.70 19.44 28.26
CA GLY A 406 7.52 18.67 29.20
C GLY A 406 6.93 17.31 29.59
N GLU A 407 5.77 16.95 29.05
CA GLU A 407 5.12 15.66 29.30
C GLU A 407 5.07 14.82 28.01
N MET A 408 4.82 13.50 28.16
CA MET A 408 4.56 12.60 27.04
C MET A 408 3.13 12.84 26.52
N PRO A 409 2.90 12.91 25.20
CA PRO A 409 1.56 13.11 24.66
C PRO A 409 0.64 11.93 24.99
N GLN A 410 -0.63 12.22 25.30
CA GLN A 410 -1.56 11.21 25.84
C GLN A 410 -2.00 10.16 24.82
N GLN A 411 -1.89 10.45 23.53
CA GLN A 411 -2.39 9.59 22.44
C GLN A 411 -1.32 8.67 21.84
N TRP A 412 -0.17 8.56 22.51
CA TRP A 412 0.96 7.76 22.06
C TRP A 412 1.37 6.76 23.12
N SER A 413 1.68 5.55 22.68
CA SER A 413 2.18 4.48 23.55
C SER A 413 3.53 3.98 23.10
N THR A 414 4.34 3.51 24.05
CA THR A 414 5.62 2.85 23.78
C THR A 414 5.41 1.56 22.99
N MET A 415 6.26 1.31 22.00
CA MET A 415 6.35 0.06 21.28
C MET A 415 7.78 -0.50 21.31
N TRP A 416 7.88 -1.83 21.25
CA TRP A 416 9.14 -2.57 21.31
C TRP A 416 9.96 -2.20 22.55
N GLN A 417 11.10 -1.52 22.36
CA GLN A 417 11.98 -1.11 23.45
C GLN A 417 11.74 0.34 23.85
N GLY A 418 10.71 1.04 23.36
CA GLY A 418 10.40 2.40 23.81
C GLY A 418 10.12 2.49 25.32
N GLU A 419 10.51 3.59 25.94
CA GLU A 419 10.25 3.94 27.34
C GLU A 419 9.59 5.33 27.40
N GLU A 420 8.64 5.55 28.31
CA GLU A 420 7.84 6.79 28.37
C GLU A 420 8.68 8.06 28.53
N ASP A 421 9.80 8.00 29.24
CA ASP A 421 10.69 9.14 29.48
C ASP A 421 11.51 9.56 28.24
N GLN A 422 11.31 8.88 27.12
CA GLN A 422 11.96 9.19 25.84
C GLN A 422 11.12 10.10 24.95
N LEU A 423 9.82 10.28 25.23
CA LEU A 423 8.95 11.20 24.52
C LEU A 423 8.61 12.41 25.38
N THR A 424 8.76 13.61 24.82
CA THR A 424 8.37 14.84 25.50
C THR A 424 7.91 15.89 24.51
N ILE A 425 6.91 16.69 24.90
CA ILE A 425 6.49 17.86 24.14
C ILE A 425 7.39 19.04 24.49
N LEU A 426 7.87 19.75 23.48
CA LEU A 426 8.67 20.96 23.62
C LEU A 426 7.93 22.15 23.01
N ASP A 427 8.17 23.34 23.54
CA ASP A 427 7.76 24.62 22.96
C ASP A 427 8.90 25.25 22.13
N ASP A 428 8.54 26.23 21.29
CA ASP A 428 9.44 27.03 20.45
C ASP A 428 10.42 26.24 19.54
N PRO A 429 9.95 25.64 18.43
CA PRO A 429 8.55 25.50 18.04
C PRO A 429 7.88 24.34 18.79
N LEU A 430 6.55 24.37 18.84
CA LEU A 430 5.77 23.30 19.42
C LEU A 430 6.00 21.98 18.66
N ARG A 431 6.48 20.95 19.34
CA ARG A 431 6.83 19.66 18.71
C ARG A 431 6.93 18.53 19.71
N LEU A 432 6.84 17.31 19.20
CA LEU A 432 7.20 16.09 19.91
C LEU A 432 8.68 15.77 19.71
N GLN A 433 9.44 15.62 20.79
CA GLN A 433 10.83 15.14 20.76
C GLN A 433 10.91 13.69 21.24
N HIS A 434 11.62 12.85 20.47
CA HIS A 434 11.97 11.47 20.79
C HIS A 434 13.49 11.34 21.00
N SER A 435 13.89 11.04 22.24
CA SER A 435 15.29 10.78 22.60
C SER A 435 15.66 9.30 22.52
N VAL A 436 16.68 8.97 21.74
CA VAL A 436 16.94 7.58 21.33
C VAL A 436 18.04 6.92 22.18
N ARG A 437 17.76 5.72 22.66
CA ARG A 437 18.69 4.85 23.41
C ARG A 437 19.00 3.58 22.59
N SER A 438 19.96 2.76 23.04
CA SER A 438 20.31 1.51 22.37
C SER A 438 19.12 0.58 22.13
N GLY A 439 18.99 0.02 20.93
CA GLY A 439 17.85 -0.82 20.55
C GLY A 439 16.82 -0.06 19.72
N VAL A 440 15.77 -0.73 19.26
CA VAL A 440 14.72 -0.11 18.42
C VAL A 440 13.65 0.50 19.34
N ARG A 441 13.68 1.82 19.46
CA ARG A 441 12.77 2.60 20.31
C ARG A 441 11.59 3.04 19.45
N GLY A 442 10.46 2.36 19.58
CA GLY A 442 9.26 2.61 18.79
C GLY A 442 8.16 3.25 19.61
N PHE A 443 7.30 4.00 18.95
CA PHE A 443 6.10 4.61 19.52
C PHE A 443 4.98 4.58 18.49
N THR A 444 3.75 4.34 18.95
CA THR A 444 2.58 4.22 18.06
C THR A 444 1.42 5.03 18.57
N SER A 445 0.58 5.48 17.66
CA SER A 445 -0.67 6.18 17.98
C SER A 445 -1.72 5.22 18.53
N ASP A 446 -2.29 5.56 19.69
CA ASP A 446 -3.36 4.79 20.32
C ASP A 446 -4.74 5.10 19.71
N ILE A 447 -4.93 6.31 19.19
CA ILE A 447 -6.20 6.75 18.60
C ILE A 447 -6.40 6.23 17.18
N VAL A 448 -5.32 6.04 16.42
CA VAL A 448 -5.39 5.39 15.10
C VAL A 448 -5.59 3.89 15.27
N GLY A 449 -4.89 3.27 16.23
CA GLY A 449 -5.01 1.83 16.49
C GLY A 449 -4.32 0.97 15.44
N GLU A 450 -4.86 -0.23 15.20
CA GLU A 450 -4.41 -1.11 14.13
C GLU A 450 -5.15 -0.76 12.84
N LEU A 451 -4.39 -0.67 11.75
CA LEU A 451 -4.89 -0.35 10.42
C LEU A 451 -4.52 -1.46 9.42
N TYR A 452 -5.36 -1.61 8.40
CA TYR A 452 -5.30 -2.65 7.39
C TYR A 452 -5.70 -2.06 6.03
N GLY A 453 -4.85 -2.22 5.02
CA GLY A 453 -5.08 -1.71 3.67
C GLY A 453 -4.41 -0.37 3.39
N SER A 454 -5.03 0.44 2.52
CA SER A 454 -4.44 1.70 2.04
C SER A 454 -4.22 2.68 3.19
N THR A 455 -3.00 3.22 3.26
CA THR A 455 -2.53 4.05 4.37
C THR A 455 -1.59 5.12 3.84
N GLU A 456 -1.80 6.36 4.25
CA GLU A 456 -0.87 7.46 3.98
C GLU A 456 -0.43 8.08 5.31
N VAL A 457 0.87 8.31 5.47
CA VAL A 457 1.43 8.95 6.65
C VAL A 457 2.28 10.14 6.21
N PHE A 458 1.90 11.30 6.71
CA PHE A 458 2.64 12.54 6.56
C PHE A 458 3.38 12.86 7.86
N GLY A 459 4.61 13.36 7.76
CA GLY A 459 5.37 13.87 8.90
C GLY A 459 6.17 15.10 8.55
N LEU A 460 6.14 16.10 9.44
CA LEU A 460 7.09 17.21 9.47
C LEU A 460 8.12 16.91 10.55
N VAL A 461 9.31 16.48 10.12
CA VAL A 461 10.30 15.78 10.96
C VAL A 461 11.70 16.38 10.83
N ARG A 462 12.45 16.35 11.92
CA ARG A 462 13.86 16.74 11.99
C ARG A 462 14.68 15.75 12.81
N GLY A 463 15.95 15.56 12.44
CA GLY A 463 16.91 14.76 13.19
C GLY A 463 18.08 15.62 13.71
N GLU A 464 18.39 15.49 14.99
CA GLU A 464 19.56 16.10 15.65
C GLU A 464 20.36 15.05 16.44
N HIS A 465 21.65 15.32 16.66
CA HIS A 465 22.62 14.37 17.22
C HIS A 465 22.61 13.01 16.50
N ILE A 466 22.38 13.08 15.19
CA ILE A 466 22.27 11.90 14.35
C ILE A 466 23.67 11.44 13.93
N GLN A 467 23.86 10.13 13.81
CA GLN A 467 25.12 9.60 13.27
C GLN A 467 25.10 9.52 11.75
N ASN A 468 23.92 9.24 11.18
CA ASN A 468 23.74 9.02 9.75
C ASN A 468 22.26 9.07 9.35
N LYS A 469 21.37 8.49 10.17
CA LYS A 469 19.94 8.39 9.88
C LYS A 469 19.17 9.53 10.53
N VAL A 470 18.34 10.22 9.75
CA VAL A 470 17.60 11.41 10.19
C VAL A 470 16.34 11.03 11.00
N PHE A 471 15.53 10.09 10.50
CA PHE A 471 14.26 9.68 11.11
C PHE A 471 13.91 8.21 10.79
N GLU A 472 12.93 7.63 11.48
CA GLU A 472 12.15 6.47 10.97
C GLU A 472 10.65 6.73 11.22
N LEU A 473 9.88 6.94 10.16
CA LEU A 473 8.43 7.19 10.22
C LEU A 473 7.71 6.10 9.41
N GLY A 474 6.67 5.48 9.95
CA GLY A 474 6.10 4.30 9.29
C GLY A 474 4.76 3.81 9.80
N PHE A 475 4.35 2.68 9.24
CA PHE A 475 3.10 1.99 9.54
C PHE A 475 3.28 0.47 9.54
N HIS A 476 2.19 -0.24 9.80
CA HIS A 476 2.16 -1.71 9.96
C HIS A 476 3.15 -2.20 11.03
N MET A 477 3.38 -1.36 12.04
CA MET A 477 4.27 -1.68 13.15
C MET A 477 3.61 -2.75 14.03
N SER A 478 4.32 -3.84 14.28
CA SER A 478 3.85 -4.96 15.10
C SER A 478 5.01 -5.75 15.72
N GLY A 479 4.69 -6.81 16.45
CA GLY A 479 5.68 -7.68 17.08
C GLY A 479 6.18 -7.17 18.43
N SER A 480 7.36 -7.64 18.83
CA SER A 480 7.96 -7.41 20.15
C SER A 480 9.47 -7.22 20.00
N PRO A 481 10.19 -6.79 21.06
CA PRO A 481 11.65 -6.67 21.00
C PRO A 481 12.34 -7.94 20.49
N GLY A 482 13.13 -7.82 19.42
CA GLY A 482 13.81 -8.92 18.73
C GLY A 482 12.95 -9.67 17.69
N SER A 483 11.70 -9.28 17.49
CA SER A 483 10.79 -9.78 16.45
C SER A 483 9.93 -8.64 15.89
N GLU A 484 10.52 -7.45 15.81
CA GLU A 484 9.87 -6.23 15.31
C GLU A 484 9.47 -6.40 13.85
N ASN A 485 8.30 -5.86 13.47
CA ASN A 485 7.88 -5.76 12.08
C ASN A 485 7.36 -4.35 11.80
N GLY A 486 7.60 -3.82 10.60
CA GLY A 486 6.99 -2.57 10.14
C GLY A 486 7.52 -2.15 8.78
N ILE A 487 6.81 -1.22 8.13
CA ILE A 487 7.28 -0.52 6.94
C ILE A 487 7.54 0.92 7.37
N TYR A 488 8.70 1.46 7.04
CA TYR A 488 9.06 2.82 7.42
C TYR A 488 9.90 3.50 6.36
N ALA A 489 9.76 4.82 6.29
CA ALA A 489 10.64 5.70 5.54
C ALA A 489 11.82 6.12 6.43
N ASP A 490 13.00 6.23 5.84
CA ASP A 490 14.12 6.96 6.43
C ASP A 490 14.91 7.78 5.41
N ALA A 491 15.71 8.70 5.92
CA ALA A 491 16.71 9.44 5.14
C ALA A 491 18.10 9.28 5.77
N LEU A 492 19.13 9.14 4.93
CA LEU A 492 20.53 9.05 5.34
C LEU A 492 21.33 10.24 4.82
N LEU A 493 22.29 10.70 5.63
CA LEU A 493 23.27 11.72 5.27
C LEU A 493 24.14 11.29 4.05
N PRO A 494 24.72 12.27 3.32
CA PRO A 494 25.70 12.05 2.27
C PRO A 494 26.85 11.10 2.64
N ASN A 495 27.32 10.36 1.64
CA ASN A 495 28.51 9.51 1.76
C ASN A 495 29.25 9.42 0.41
N ASP A 496 30.29 8.58 0.34
CA ASP A 496 31.12 8.45 -0.88
C ASP A 496 30.35 7.89 -2.10
N GLU A 497 29.19 7.28 -1.92
CA GLU A 497 28.35 6.69 -2.97
C GLU A 497 27.19 7.61 -3.38
N PHE A 498 26.61 8.35 -2.43
CA PHE A 498 25.49 9.27 -2.64
C PHE A 498 25.85 10.66 -2.11
N GLU A 499 26.12 11.59 -3.03
CA GLU A 499 26.61 12.95 -2.72
C GLU A 499 25.55 13.76 -1.97
N ASN A 500 24.27 13.50 -2.24
CA ASN A 500 23.14 14.17 -1.58
C ASN A 500 22.55 13.38 -0.41
N GLY A 501 23.07 12.18 -0.12
CA GLY A 501 22.43 11.25 0.80
C GLY A 501 21.33 10.44 0.13
N THR A 502 20.45 9.81 0.91
CA THR A 502 19.41 8.91 0.35
C THR A 502 18.10 9.01 1.09
N VAL A 503 17.00 8.77 0.37
CA VAL A 503 15.66 8.55 0.93
C VAL A 503 15.22 7.13 0.60
N ARG A 504 14.62 6.43 1.57
CA ARG A 504 14.42 4.97 1.47
C ARG A 504 13.11 4.51 2.06
N ILE A 505 12.56 3.48 1.44
CA ILE A 505 11.49 2.66 2.03
C ILE A 505 12.15 1.39 2.58
N MET A 506 11.95 1.15 3.86
CA MET A 506 12.56 0.06 4.62
C MET A 506 11.48 -0.88 5.15
N GLN A 507 11.78 -2.17 5.15
CA GLN A 507 10.98 -3.19 5.84
C GLN A 507 11.76 -3.68 7.06
N ARG A 508 11.07 -3.76 8.20
CA ARG A 508 11.47 -4.54 9.35
C ARG A 508 10.63 -5.82 9.38
N ARG A 509 11.28 -6.98 9.47
CA ARG A 509 10.60 -8.29 9.55
C ARG A 509 11.35 -9.23 10.47
N GLY A 510 10.70 -9.65 11.56
CA GLY A 510 11.30 -10.49 12.58
C GLY A 510 12.57 -9.89 13.20
N GLY A 511 12.64 -8.57 13.31
CA GLY A 511 13.80 -7.81 13.81
C GLY A 511 14.92 -7.57 12.81
N ALA A 512 14.86 -8.14 11.60
CA ALA A 512 15.78 -7.84 10.50
C ALA A 512 15.29 -6.62 9.70
N ASN A 513 16.21 -5.82 9.17
CA ASN A 513 15.90 -4.70 8.27
C ASN A 513 16.31 -5.01 6.83
N THR A 514 15.46 -4.67 5.88
CA THR A 514 15.69 -4.78 4.44
C THR A 514 15.31 -3.46 3.77
N THR A 515 16.12 -3.00 2.81
CA THR A 515 15.74 -1.86 1.95
C THR A 515 14.81 -2.38 0.85
N LEU A 516 13.61 -1.82 0.76
CA LEU A 516 12.66 -2.14 -0.32
C LEU A 516 12.82 -1.20 -1.53
N GLY A 517 13.20 0.05 -1.27
CA GLY A 517 13.45 1.04 -2.31
C GLY A 517 14.35 2.16 -1.80
N ILE A 518 15.10 2.78 -2.70
CA ILE A 518 16.10 3.81 -2.41
C ILE A 518 16.19 4.79 -3.58
N ALA A 519 16.33 6.07 -3.27
CA ALA A 519 16.63 7.12 -4.24
C ALA A 519 17.60 8.14 -3.64
N GLU A 520 18.37 8.78 -4.50
CA GLU A 520 19.15 9.98 -4.16
C GLU A 520 18.28 11.22 -4.44
N PRO A 521 17.99 12.06 -3.43
CA PRO A 521 17.20 13.27 -3.63
C PRO A 521 17.99 14.35 -4.39
N ASP A 522 17.28 15.36 -4.90
CA ASP A 522 17.84 16.54 -5.58
C ASP A 522 18.29 17.65 -4.63
N PHE A 523 18.22 17.41 -3.33
CA PHE A 523 18.74 18.25 -2.25
C PHE A 523 19.70 17.46 -1.35
N GLU A 524 20.63 18.14 -0.68
CA GLU A 524 21.51 17.50 0.30
C GLU A 524 20.75 17.20 1.60
N VAL A 525 20.72 15.93 2.02
CA VAL A 525 20.16 15.53 3.31
C VAL A 525 21.10 15.99 4.43
N ALA A 526 20.60 16.79 5.37
CA ALA A 526 21.38 17.42 6.42
C ALA A 526 20.79 17.18 7.82
N GLU A 527 21.66 17.24 8.81
CA GLU A 527 21.29 17.23 10.22
C GLU A 527 20.74 18.60 10.64
N GLY A 528 19.68 18.62 11.46
CA GLY A 528 19.08 19.86 11.97
C GLY A 528 18.11 20.56 11.01
N GLU A 529 17.92 20.03 9.80
CA GLU A 529 16.92 20.52 8.84
C GLU A 529 15.56 19.86 9.03
N TRP A 530 14.49 20.61 8.75
CA TRP A 530 13.13 20.10 8.74
C TRP A 530 12.77 19.52 7.38
N TYR A 531 12.18 18.33 7.39
CA TYR A 531 11.73 17.62 6.21
C TYR A 531 10.25 17.30 6.31
N ARG A 532 9.56 17.47 5.19
CA ARG A 532 8.23 16.91 4.96
C ARG A 532 8.40 15.53 4.34
N VAL A 533 7.70 14.55 4.90
CA VAL A 533 7.78 13.14 4.53
C VAL A 533 6.38 12.63 4.25
N LEU A 534 6.16 12.05 3.07
CA LEU A 534 4.91 11.39 2.70
C LEU A 534 5.22 9.94 2.33
N LEU A 535 4.79 9.00 3.18
CA LEU A 535 4.89 7.56 2.93
C LEU A 535 3.49 7.01 2.70
N GLN A 536 3.27 6.37 1.56
CA GLN A 536 1.98 5.82 1.16
C GLN A 536 2.07 4.33 0.89
N ARG A 537 1.05 3.61 1.33
CA ARG A 537 0.65 2.31 0.79
C ARG A 537 -0.67 2.48 0.03
N ASP A 538 -0.67 2.03 -1.22
CA ASP A 538 -1.86 1.83 -2.01
C ASP A 538 -1.78 0.46 -2.69
N ALA A 539 -2.75 -0.41 -2.41
CA ALA A 539 -2.65 -1.83 -2.66
C ALA A 539 -1.32 -2.42 -2.15
N ALA A 540 -0.57 -3.07 -3.05
CA ALA A 540 0.77 -3.58 -2.83
C ALA A 540 1.88 -2.54 -3.01
N ALA A 541 1.60 -1.39 -3.62
CA ALA A 541 2.58 -0.35 -3.87
C ALA A 541 2.95 0.40 -2.58
N LEU A 542 4.24 0.70 -2.44
CA LEU A 542 4.78 1.58 -1.42
C LEU A 542 5.50 2.75 -2.10
N GLN A 543 5.15 3.97 -1.68
CA GLN A 543 5.58 5.18 -2.36
C GLN A 543 6.07 6.21 -1.34
N LEU A 544 7.16 6.91 -1.66
CA LEU A 544 7.79 7.87 -0.76
C LEU A 544 8.13 9.19 -1.46
N LYS A 545 7.79 10.29 -0.79
CA LYS A 545 8.33 11.63 -1.01
C LYS A 545 8.94 12.16 0.27
N VAL A 546 10.05 12.86 0.13
CA VAL A 546 10.76 13.60 1.17
C VAL A 546 11.28 14.88 0.53
N TRP A 547 11.02 16.02 1.16
CA TRP A 547 11.52 17.31 0.70
C TRP A 547 11.76 18.25 1.88
N PRO A 548 12.69 19.23 1.76
CA PRO A 548 12.89 20.23 2.80
C PRO A 548 11.60 21.03 3.06
N ASP A 549 11.34 21.37 4.32
CA ASP A 549 10.25 22.27 4.66
C ASP A 549 10.48 23.66 4.03
N GLY A 550 9.40 24.27 3.53
CA GLY A 550 9.45 25.53 2.78
C GLY A 550 9.66 25.36 1.25
N GLU A 551 9.98 24.16 0.78
CA GLU A 551 10.02 23.83 -0.65
C GLU A 551 8.70 23.20 -1.12
N GLU A 552 8.43 23.25 -2.43
CA GLU A 552 7.23 22.64 -3.03
C GLU A 552 7.27 21.11 -2.95
N GLU A 553 6.12 20.47 -2.70
CA GLU A 553 6.00 19.00 -2.74
C GLU A 553 6.44 18.47 -4.13
N PRO A 554 7.33 17.46 -4.20
CA PRO A 554 7.70 16.84 -5.46
C PRO A 554 6.47 16.33 -6.23
N SER A 555 6.39 16.64 -7.53
CA SER A 555 5.27 16.18 -8.37
C SER A 555 5.26 14.65 -8.50
N ASN A 556 6.44 14.04 -8.56
CA ASN A 556 6.62 12.60 -8.73
C ASN A 556 7.05 11.95 -7.41
N TRP A 557 6.73 10.66 -7.28
CA TRP A 557 7.26 9.85 -6.19
C TRP A 557 8.77 9.63 -6.39
N GLN A 558 9.56 9.83 -5.33
CA GLN A 558 11.01 9.62 -5.39
C GLN A 558 11.36 8.14 -5.30
N VAL A 559 10.60 7.37 -4.52
CA VAL A 559 10.73 5.92 -4.42
C VAL A 559 9.37 5.28 -4.66
N VAL A 560 9.32 4.28 -5.53
CA VAL A 560 8.17 3.40 -5.77
C VAL A 560 8.67 1.96 -5.71
N THR A 561 8.03 1.13 -4.89
CA THR A 561 8.35 -0.30 -4.73
C THR A 561 7.07 -1.07 -4.35
N THR A 562 7.14 -2.38 -4.14
CA THR A 562 5.99 -3.20 -3.74
C THR A 562 6.28 -4.05 -2.50
N GLU A 563 5.25 -4.32 -1.70
CA GLU A 563 5.31 -5.21 -0.54
C GLU A 563 3.94 -5.84 -0.29
N ASN A 564 3.88 -7.17 -0.37
CA ASN A 564 2.61 -7.91 -0.42
C ASN A 564 2.41 -8.85 0.77
N THR A 565 3.31 -8.80 1.77
CA THR A 565 3.36 -9.78 2.86
C THR A 565 3.07 -9.20 4.25
N MET A 566 3.01 -7.87 4.39
CA MET A 566 2.66 -7.21 5.64
C MET A 566 1.26 -6.60 5.59
N TYR A 567 0.28 -7.27 6.17
CA TYR A 567 -1.14 -6.94 5.97
C TYR A 567 -1.69 -5.79 6.82
N GLY A 568 -1.04 -5.47 7.94
CA GLY A 568 -1.49 -4.42 8.83
C GLY A 568 -0.66 -4.30 10.09
N GLY A 569 -1.06 -3.36 10.96
CA GLY A 569 -0.41 -3.07 12.23
C GLY A 569 -0.65 -1.63 12.63
N LYS A 570 0.22 -1.07 13.46
CA LYS A 570 0.05 0.31 13.96
C LYS A 570 0.85 1.32 13.15
N VAL A 571 0.41 2.57 13.17
CA VAL A 571 1.17 3.73 12.69
C VAL A 571 2.04 4.31 13.79
N GLY A 572 3.22 4.82 13.42
CA GLY A 572 4.08 5.51 14.36
C GLY A 572 5.46 5.78 13.81
N PHE A 573 6.41 5.90 14.73
CA PHE A 573 7.80 6.17 14.39
C PHE A 573 8.73 5.35 15.28
N SER A 574 9.96 5.17 14.83
CA SER A 574 10.99 4.55 15.63
C SER A 574 12.35 5.19 15.40
N HIS A 575 13.33 4.76 16.18
CA HIS A 575 14.72 5.00 15.84
C HIS A 575 15.62 3.99 16.56
N ASN A 576 16.83 3.78 16.03
CA ASN A 576 17.78 2.84 16.61
C ASN A 576 19.21 3.37 16.77
N THR A 577 19.46 4.65 16.45
CA THR A 577 20.76 5.30 16.68
C THR A 577 20.84 5.87 18.09
N PRO A 578 21.70 5.34 18.98
CA PRO A 578 21.82 5.85 20.35
C PRO A 578 22.31 7.30 20.37
N GLY A 579 21.63 8.15 21.14
CA GLY A 579 21.96 9.57 21.31
C GLY A 579 21.26 10.50 20.32
N ALA A 580 20.64 9.97 19.27
CA ALA A 580 19.86 10.76 18.33
C ALA A 580 18.61 11.36 19.00
N MET A 581 18.21 12.52 18.51
CA MET A 581 16.96 13.19 18.79
C MET A 581 16.17 13.25 17.50
N ASN A 582 14.95 12.73 17.51
CA ASN A 582 14.05 12.80 16.38
C ASN A 582 12.83 13.62 16.79
N GLU A 583 12.56 14.69 16.06
CA GLU A 583 11.56 15.69 16.41
C GLU A 583 10.47 15.76 15.35
N PHE A 584 9.21 15.78 15.77
CA PHE A 584 8.04 15.86 14.90
C PHE A 584 7.23 17.09 15.28
N ALA A 585 7.09 18.05 14.37
CA ALA A 585 6.21 19.20 14.58
C ALA A 585 4.77 18.90 14.16
N TYR A 586 4.59 17.90 13.29
CA TYR A 586 3.28 17.49 12.80
C TYR A 586 3.32 16.03 12.33
N ILE A 587 2.26 15.27 12.59
CA ILE A 587 2.03 13.95 11.97
C ILE A 587 0.58 13.88 11.48
N GLY A 588 0.38 13.49 10.23
CA GLY A 588 -0.92 13.22 9.64
C GLY A 588 -1.04 11.76 9.23
N VAL A 589 -2.21 11.16 9.40
CA VAL A 589 -2.48 9.78 9.01
C VAL A 589 -3.83 9.70 8.29
N GLY A 590 -3.81 9.21 7.05
CA GLY A 590 -4.99 8.86 6.27
C GLY A 590 -5.11 7.34 6.17
N VAL A 591 -6.31 6.80 6.40
CA VAL A 591 -6.61 5.37 6.38
C VAL A 591 -7.75 5.10 5.39
N GLY A 592 -7.72 3.94 4.73
CA GLY A 592 -8.82 3.47 3.88
C GLY A 592 -9.05 4.37 2.66
N GLY A 593 -7.98 4.81 2.00
CA GLY A 593 -8.03 5.66 0.81
C GLY A 593 -8.11 7.17 1.10
N LYS A 594 -8.15 7.58 2.37
CA LYS A 594 -8.01 9.00 2.73
C LYS A 594 -6.57 9.49 2.61
N ARG A 595 -6.42 10.75 2.22
CA ARG A 595 -5.13 11.46 2.23
C ARG A 595 -4.77 11.79 3.68
N ALA A 596 -3.49 11.72 4.02
CA ALA A 596 -3.02 12.19 5.31
C ALA A 596 -3.22 13.71 5.39
N PRO A 597 -3.74 14.26 6.50
CA PRO A 597 -3.69 15.70 6.73
C PRO A 597 -2.25 16.20 6.63
N HIS A 598 -2.00 17.30 5.93
CA HIS A 598 -0.68 17.90 5.80
C HIS A 598 -0.57 19.13 6.71
N ALA A 599 0.64 19.40 7.21
CA ALA A 599 0.91 20.65 7.91
C ALA A 599 0.81 21.83 6.94
N ASP A 600 0.31 22.97 7.41
CA ASP A 600 0.36 24.22 6.65
C ASP A 600 1.81 24.62 6.34
N ASP A 601 2.03 25.41 5.28
CA ASP A 601 3.38 25.83 4.85
C ASP A 601 4.10 26.68 5.92
N ASP A 602 3.34 27.40 6.76
CA ASP A 602 3.85 28.25 7.85
C ASP A 602 3.75 27.60 9.23
N HIS A 603 3.59 26.27 9.32
CA HIS A 603 3.38 25.54 10.58
C HIS A 603 4.48 25.79 11.63
N LEU A 604 5.74 25.94 11.20
CA LEU A 604 6.88 26.24 12.08
C LEU A 604 7.05 27.74 12.38
N GLY A 605 6.24 28.61 11.76
CA GLY A 605 6.40 30.06 11.75
C GLY A 605 7.32 30.56 10.64
N ASP A 606 7.45 31.88 10.50
CA ASP A 606 8.35 32.50 9.53
C ASP A 606 9.81 32.05 9.78
N PRO A 607 10.58 31.69 8.73
CA PRO A 607 11.99 31.37 8.89
C PRO A 607 12.73 32.57 9.50
N VAL A 608 13.40 32.36 10.63
CA VAL A 608 14.30 33.37 11.20
C VAL A 608 15.56 33.38 10.34
N GLU A 609 15.65 34.33 9.39
CA GLU A 609 16.88 34.54 8.63
C GLU A 609 18.06 34.72 9.61
N PRO A 610 19.15 33.95 9.47
CA PRO A 610 20.34 34.19 10.27
C PRO A 610 20.87 35.61 9.99
N PRO A 611 21.25 36.39 11.01
CA PRO A 611 21.77 37.75 10.81
C PRO A 611 23.11 37.73 10.05
N GLU A 612 23.45 38.83 9.35
CA GLU A 612 24.72 38.95 8.59
C GLU A 612 25.97 38.66 9.46
N GLU A 613 27.03 38.11 8.83
CA GLU A 613 28.30 37.67 9.47
C GLU A 613 28.74 38.55 10.65
N GLY A 614 28.92 37.92 11.81
CA GLY A 614 29.44 38.55 13.03
C GLY A 614 28.50 39.53 13.72
N LEU A 615 27.23 39.66 13.34
CA LEU A 615 26.23 40.45 14.06
C LEU A 615 25.58 39.68 15.21
N ILE A 616 25.57 40.29 16.39
CA ILE A 616 24.80 39.80 17.55
C ILE A 616 23.44 40.49 17.54
N THR A 617 22.36 39.71 17.47
CA THR A 617 20.98 40.19 17.47
C THR A 617 20.15 39.51 18.56
N ASN A 618 18.98 40.07 18.90
CA ASN A 618 18.05 39.51 19.89
C ASN A 618 18.68 39.19 21.26
N LEU A 619 19.65 40.00 21.70
CA LEU A 619 20.36 39.79 22.95
C LEU A 619 19.46 39.98 24.18
N LEU A 620 19.23 38.90 24.91
CA LEU A 620 18.49 38.83 26.16
C LEU A 620 19.43 38.80 27.39
N PRO A 621 19.01 39.38 28.53
CA PRO A 621 17.70 40.00 28.77
C PRO A 621 17.59 41.42 28.18
N SER A 622 16.45 41.73 27.57
CA SER A 622 16.12 43.07 27.06
C SER A 622 15.60 44.04 28.13
N GLU A 623 15.17 43.52 29.29
CA GLU A 623 14.70 44.30 30.43
C GLU A 623 15.51 44.01 31.70
N ASP A 624 15.49 44.94 32.67
CA ASP A 624 16.20 44.78 33.94
C ASP A 624 15.69 43.56 34.74
N VAL A 625 16.62 42.67 35.13
CA VAL A 625 16.29 41.45 35.89
C VAL A 625 16.78 41.58 37.34
N SER A 626 15.88 41.35 38.30
CA SER A 626 16.21 41.32 39.73
C SER A 626 16.34 39.89 40.24
N LEU A 627 17.50 39.55 40.81
CA LEU A 627 17.85 38.20 41.29
C LEU A 627 18.15 38.22 42.79
N THR A 628 17.72 37.17 43.49
CA THR A 628 18.19 36.82 44.84
C THR A 628 19.18 35.65 44.76
N ALA A 629 20.01 35.48 45.79
CA ALA A 629 21.03 34.44 45.80
C ALA A 629 20.47 33.02 45.54
N GLY A 630 20.98 32.34 44.52
CA GLY A 630 20.54 31.03 44.06
C GLY A 630 19.56 31.04 42.88
N GLN A 631 19.05 32.21 42.46
CA GLN A 631 18.28 32.35 41.22
C GLN A 631 19.20 32.52 40.01
N SER A 632 18.76 32.02 38.86
CA SER A 632 19.48 32.09 37.59
C SER A 632 18.80 33.03 36.60
N VAL A 633 19.59 33.61 35.71
CA VAL A 633 19.13 34.35 34.53
C VAL A 633 19.66 33.66 33.28
N LYS A 634 18.83 33.56 32.25
CA LYS A 634 19.22 33.14 30.90
C LYS A 634 19.77 34.35 30.15
N ILE A 635 20.92 34.16 29.53
CA ILE A 635 21.53 35.07 28.57
C ILE A 635 21.45 34.35 27.23
N SER A 636 20.91 35.00 26.20
CA SER A 636 20.85 34.40 24.86
C SER A 636 20.87 35.46 23.77
N PHE A 637 21.33 35.09 22.58
CA PHE A 637 21.32 35.94 21.39
C PHE A 637 21.43 35.10 20.12
N ASP A 638 21.15 35.72 18.98
CA ASP A 638 21.31 35.13 17.65
C ASP A 638 22.51 35.74 16.92
N SER A 639 23.29 34.92 16.22
CA SER A 639 24.47 35.27 15.42
C SER A 639 24.72 34.17 14.37
N GLU A 640 25.78 34.28 13.58
CA GLU A 640 26.22 33.20 12.67
C GLU A 640 26.48 31.88 13.45
N PRO A 641 26.19 30.71 12.85
CA PRO A 641 26.47 29.42 13.48
C PRO A 641 27.96 29.12 13.70
N GLY A 642 28.29 28.27 14.69
CA GLY A 642 29.64 27.72 14.88
C GLY A 642 30.70 28.66 15.48
N LEU A 643 30.31 29.80 16.08
CA LEU A 643 31.20 30.76 16.72
C LEU A 643 31.56 30.36 18.16
N ASP A 644 32.75 30.77 18.63
CA ASP A 644 33.11 30.65 20.05
C ASP A 644 32.47 31.79 20.86
N ALA A 645 31.43 31.46 21.62
CA ALA A 645 30.61 32.42 22.35
C ALA A 645 30.84 32.39 23.86
N VAL A 646 31.01 33.58 24.45
CA VAL A 646 31.13 33.78 25.89
C VAL A 646 30.31 34.99 26.34
N PHE A 647 29.90 35.01 27.61
CA PHE A 647 29.32 36.19 28.24
C PHE A 647 30.07 36.59 29.50
N SER A 648 29.91 37.84 29.91
CA SER A 648 30.56 38.39 31.10
C SER A 648 29.61 39.34 31.83
N ILE A 649 29.64 39.30 33.17
CA ILE A 649 28.87 40.22 34.00
C ILE A 649 29.78 41.32 34.53
N ARG A 650 29.48 42.55 34.14
CA ARG A 650 30.25 43.75 34.46
C ARG A 650 29.61 44.51 35.61
N LEU A 651 30.32 44.56 36.73
CA LEU A 651 29.88 45.31 37.91
C LEU A 651 30.16 46.82 37.72
N PRO A 652 29.26 47.71 38.15
CA PRO A 652 29.51 49.14 38.10
C PRO A 652 30.72 49.51 38.96
N LEU A 653 31.64 50.32 38.41
CA LEU A 653 32.79 50.94 39.11
C LEU A 653 33.97 50.00 39.47
N THR A 654 34.10 48.84 38.85
CA THR A 654 35.28 47.98 39.01
C THR A 654 36.25 48.09 37.80
N SER A 655 37.55 48.24 38.06
CA SER A 655 38.60 48.26 37.02
C SER A 655 39.20 46.87 36.74
N GLN A 656 38.52 45.80 37.13
CA GLN A 656 38.95 44.42 36.88
C GLN A 656 38.27 43.91 35.61
N SER A 657 39.01 43.16 34.78
CA SER A 657 38.42 42.44 33.64
C SER A 657 37.39 41.44 34.16
N PRO A 658 36.15 41.45 33.62
CA PRO A 658 35.12 40.52 34.05
C PRO A 658 35.50 39.09 33.64
N THR A 659 35.02 38.10 34.41
CA THR A 659 35.21 36.68 34.06
C THR A 659 34.30 36.36 32.86
N GLU A 660 34.90 35.87 31.77
CA GLU A 660 34.17 35.32 30.63
C GLU A 660 33.70 33.90 30.98
N LEU A 661 32.42 33.63 30.74
CA LEU A 661 31.74 32.36 30.98
C LEU A 661 31.28 31.81 29.64
N PRO A 662 31.47 30.51 29.39
CA PRO A 662 31.12 29.91 28.11
C PRO A 662 29.61 29.94 27.88
N MET A 663 29.23 30.15 26.64
CA MET A 663 27.90 29.88 26.10
C MET A 663 27.98 28.66 25.21
N TRP A 664 26.84 28.06 24.91
CA TRP A 664 26.75 27.00 23.89
C TRP A 664 25.72 27.37 22.86
N GLU A 665 25.95 26.92 21.64
CA GLU A 665 25.00 27.02 20.55
C GLU A 665 23.90 25.97 20.75
N SER A 666 22.64 26.38 20.91
CA SER A 666 21.51 25.46 21.13
C SER A 666 20.78 25.08 19.85
N SER A 667 20.89 25.89 18.80
CA SER A 667 20.51 25.62 17.41
C SER A 667 21.45 26.44 16.52
N PRO A 668 21.61 26.15 15.22
CA PRO A 668 22.47 26.93 14.34
C PRO A 668 22.21 28.44 14.50
N GLY A 669 23.21 29.16 15.00
CA GLY A 669 23.18 30.61 15.23
C GLY A 669 22.55 31.09 16.55
N ASN A 670 21.94 30.23 17.36
CA ASN A 670 21.35 30.61 18.64
C ASN A 670 22.26 30.23 19.81
N TYR A 671 22.73 31.21 20.57
CA TYR A 671 23.67 31.00 21.68
C TYR A 671 23.00 31.21 23.03
N VAL A 672 23.21 30.29 23.97
CA VAL A 672 22.60 30.31 25.31
C VAL A 672 23.65 30.12 26.40
N GLY A 673 23.51 30.89 27.48
CA GLY A 673 24.28 30.76 28.71
C GLY A 673 23.42 31.06 29.93
N TYR A 674 23.74 30.46 31.07
CA TYR A 674 23.02 30.71 32.31
C TYR A 674 23.97 31.22 33.38
N TRP A 675 23.49 32.18 34.17
CA TRP A 675 24.23 32.69 35.30
C TRP A 675 23.41 32.66 36.58
N THR A 676 23.99 32.11 37.66
CA THR A 676 23.34 32.01 38.97
C THR A 676 23.92 33.00 39.97
N ALA A 677 23.04 33.79 40.60
CA ALA A 677 23.43 34.78 41.61
C ALA A 677 24.06 34.13 42.87
N ILE A 678 25.23 34.62 43.26
CA ILE A 678 26.00 34.10 44.42
C ILE A 678 25.64 34.82 45.73
N ARG A 679 25.64 34.09 46.86
CA ARG A 679 25.17 34.56 48.19
C ARG A 679 25.86 35.79 48.79
N ASN A 680 27.02 36.21 48.29
CA ASN A 680 27.81 37.30 48.86
C ASN A 680 27.98 38.49 47.91
N LEU A 681 27.16 38.60 46.86
CA LEU A 681 27.20 39.67 45.87
C LEU A 681 25.90 40.47 45.94
N SER A 682 26.02 41.76 46.25
CA SER A 682 24.90 42.72 46.15
C SER A 682 25.35 43.84 45.21
N VAL A 683 24.65 43.98 44.08
CA VAL A 683 24.99 44.93 43.04
C VAL A 683 23.72 45.42 42.36
N GLN A 684 23.66 46.70 42.02
CA GLN A 684 22.56 47.27 41.26
C GLN A 684 23.09 47.74 39.91
N GLY A 685 22.47 47.27 38.83
CA GLY A 685 22.76 47.72 37.47
C GLY A 685 24.01 47.09 36.84
N ALA A 686 24.30 45.82 37.14
CA ALA A 686 25.38 45.09 36.46
C ALA A 686 25.02 44.83 34.99
N GLU A 687 25.96 45.08 34.09
CA GLU A 687 25.77 44.94 32.65
C GLU A 687 26.18 43.54 32.21
N ILE A 688 25.49 42.99 31.22
CA ILE A 688 25.81 41.71 30.59
C ILE A 688 26.41 42.03 29.23
N GLU A 689 27.66 41.65 29.00
CA GLU A 689 28.29 41.73 27.67
C GLU A 689 28.52 40.32 27.14
N VAL A 690 28.12 40.08 25.91
CA VAL A 690 28.43 38.87 25.15
C VAL A 690 29.54 39.14 24.15
N LYS A 691 30.27 38.09 23.80
CA LYS A 691 31.34 38.12 22.82
C LYS A 691 31.29 36.84 21.99
N VAL A 692 31.34 36.98 20.68
CA VAL A 692 31.55 35.89 19.73
C VAL A 692 32.90 36.03 19.05
N THR A 693 33.55 34.91 18.76
CA THR A 693 34.82 34.85 18.03
C THR A 693 34.70 33.87 16.88
N ASP A 694 35.02 34.31 15.66
CA ASP A 694 35.02 33.45 14.47
C ASP A 694 36.30 32.60 14.36
N GLU A 695 36.34 31.68 13.37
CA GLU A 695 37.50 30.84 13.10
C GLU A 695 38.76 31.61 12.66
N HIS A 696 38.59 32.85 12.21
CA HIS A 696 39.66 33.77 11.80
C HIS A 696 40.18 34.63 12.97
N GLY A 697 39.56 34.54 14.14
CA GLY A 697 39.90 35.28 15.35
C GLY A 697 39.34 36.71 15.40
N ASN A 698 38.34 37.05 14.58
CA ASN A 698 37.62 38.32 14.69
C ASN A 698 36.63 38.24 15.87
N GLU A 699 36.58 39.31 16.68
CA GLU A 699 35.68 39.39 17.84
C GLU A 699 34.56 40.41 17.60
N THR A 700 33.32 40.02 17.85
CA THR A 700 32.18 40.95 18.00
C THR A 700 31.66 40.91 19.43
N ARG A 701 31.29 42.07 19.99
CA ARG A 701 30.77 42.21 21.35
C ARG A 701 29.51 43.06 21.34
N GLU A 702 28.55 42.68 22.16
CA GLU A 702 27.31 43.43 22.36
C GLU A 702 26.90 43.41 23.83
N THR A 703 26.23 44.46 24.30
CA THR A 703 25.77 44.58 25.69
C THR A 703 24.26 44.52 25.75
N ALA A 704 23.73 43.66 26.62
CA ALA A 704 22.29 43.52 26.79
C ALA A 704 21.68 44.82 27.30
N GLU A 705 20.49 45.17 26.81
CA GLU A 705 19.77 46.37 27.27
C GLU A 705 19.37 46.24 28.74
N GLY A 706 18.97 45.03 29.16
CA GLY A 706 18.60 44.70 30.52
C GLY A 706 19.80 44.58 31.46
N ARG A 707 19.69 45.20 32.63
CA ARG A 707 20.71 45.15 33.68
C ARG A 707 20.32 44.22 34.81
N LEU A 708 21.31 43.63 35.46
CA LEU A 708 21.10 42.78 36.63
C LEU A 708 21.12 43.59 37.93
N THR A 709 20.10 43.40 38.75
CA THR A 709 20.06 43.82 40.15
C THR A 709 20.10 42.58 41.03
N ILE A 710 21.07 42.49 41.93
CA ILE A 710 21.31 41.33 42.80
C ILE A 710 21.15 41.76 44.25
N HIS A 711 20.23 41.10 44.95
CA HIS A 711 19.84 41.42 46.33
C HIS A 711 20.61 40.63 47.39
#